data_AF-A0AA45QRB3-F1
#
_entry.id   AF-A0AA45QRB3-F1
#
_cell.length_a   1.000
_cell.length_b   1.000
_cell.length_c   1.000
_cell.angle_alpha   90.00
_cell.angle_beta   90.00
_cell.angle_gamma   90.00
#
_symmetry.space_group_name_H-M   'P 1'
#
loop_
_entity.id
_entity.type
_entity.pdbx_description
1 polymer ?
#
loop_
_entity_poly.entity_id
_entity_poly.type
_entity_poly.pdbx_seq_one_letter_code
_entity_poly.pdbx_strand_id
1 'polypeptide(L)'
;MKKKSILLTIGTVSLLSGGGILVNQSPTPLWGTKVYAATTREVTVLPTNFLEYFQRNGSAANFAYDTTTYTQTLTSNTVNQSGNVTLKTKIDMAEDFSFTGLVNLGDKSSAQGGADGIGFLFHPGNTNDVGSTGAGLGIASLTGAFGFKLDTYYNGTPSSGALADPQQYANGQSFGAFVDGTTGTAVTQSAGSQAIAQPTNNTFIPFTITYTGATKMMTVTYNNQTWSRNVSDWIGNNTSMSFAIAASTGAYRNLQQLRNIVFSYTVAQGTVTANYVDEAGNPIADPITTNGDIATAYTTQQQEIPGYTFKEVTGASTTGSYTPNDQVVNYVYTRNQGTIDVTYYDDVTGQILSTKPLSGNTNDPANYSTADTIQSYLNQGYELVSDNYPADAHFTDAPQHFEVHLTHEKVQTTEQKEVNETIHYVIEDNAVTAPVDYIATPITFSRSVTTDKVTGQATYGAWQADGATSFAAVNSPTVTGYTPDSKVIAEISNITADTADIVKTVTYKRNQGTITVNYFDDVTGERLTTKELTGGTGDSVDYTTAQTIQSYLEQNYEKVSDAYTAAGDVKFTDTPQVFEVHLTHATDSTTEQKVVNEKIHYVYDDGSPAATDYEALPISFTRTVTTDKVTGQLTYGAWQADNGTSFSAVSSPKITGYTPSQQVISEITGITADTPNIEKIVVYRKNPPIIVPPVIPDIPAIPQFPDQPEVPTLPQIPTVPQLPDLPNIPGRPSVPVSSTSTPSTEIRKEYPTVKISQTQHASTTPVTSKSVTKEQLPSTGESSRYRLLSILGGMIVLVGALLLILNRRKKQ
;
A
#
# COMPACT_ATOMS: atom_id res chain seq x y z
N MET A 1 -21.83 71.48 50.09
CA MET A 1 -22.25 72.80 50.62
C MET A 1 -23.44 72.62 51.56
N LYS A 2 -23.61 73.51 52.56
CA LYS A 2 -24.80 73.68 53.44
C LYS A 2 -25.39 72.41 54.10
N LYS A 3 -24.85 72.04 55.27
CA LYS A 3 -25.62 71.34 56.31
C LYS A 3 -26.67 72.31 56.89
N LYS A 4 -27.91 71.85 57.12
CA LYS A 4 -28.88 72.50 58.01
C LYS A 4 -29.11 71.58 59.21
N SER A 5 -28.65 71.98 60.39
CA SER A 5 -29.04 71.34 61.64
C SER A 5 -30.41 71.87 62.06
N ILE A 6 -31.34 70.97 62.37
CA ILE A 6 -32.61 71.32 63.02
C ILE A 6 -32.46 70.97 64.50
N LEU A 7 -32.54 71.98 65.36
CA LEU A 7 -32.47 71.83 66.81
C LEU A 7 -33.90 71.62 67.34
N LEU A 8 -34.24 70.40 67.76
CA LEU A 8 -35.55 70.14 68.36
C LEU A 8 -35.49 70.45 69.86
N THR A 9 -36.13 71.55 70.26
CA THR A 9 -36.23 71.94 71.67
C THR A 9 -37.33 71.12 72.33
N ILE A 10 -36.96 70.18 73.20
CA ILE A 10 -37.92 69.40 74.01
C ILE A 10 -38.29 70.23 75.25
N GLY A 11 -39.57 70.19 75.64
CA GLY A 11 -40.14 71.07 76.66
C GLY A 11 -39.53 70.94 78.05
N THR A 12 -39.63 72.03 78.82
CA THR A 12 -39.14 72.15 80.19
C THR A 12 -39.89 71.23 81.16
N VAL A 13 -39.16 70.31 81.81
CA VAL A 13 -39.65 69.59 82.99
C VAL A 13 -39.55 70.53 84.21
N SER A 14 -40.67 70.78 84.88
CA SER A 14 -40.68 71.43 86.20
C SER A 14 -41.05 70.40 87.25
N LEU A 15 -40.14 70.15 88.20
CA LEU A 15 -40.40 69.31 89.37
C LEU A 15 -41.22 70.08 90.40
N LEU A 16 -42.30 69.46 90.90
CA LEU A 16 -42.96 69.86 92.14
C LEU A 16 -42.57 68.89 93.27
N SER A 17 -42.41 69.44 94.47
CA SER A 17 -42.02 68.69 95.67
C SER A 17 -43.21 67.88 96.20
N GLY A 18 -43.26 66.60 95.85
CA GLY A 18 -44.30 65.64 96.25
C GLY A 18 -44.61 64.69 95.11
N GLY A 19 -44.01 63.50 95.13
CA GLY A 19 -43.99 62.59 93.98
C GLY A 19 -45.37 62.16 93.51
N GLY A 20 -45.75 62.58 92.30
CA GLY A 20 -46.93 62.14 91.56
C GLY A 20 -46.95 62.73 90.17
N ILE A 21 -47.11 61.89 89.14
CA ILE A 21 -47.22 62.34 87.74
C ILE A 21 -48.71 62.32 87.35
N LEU A 22 -49.26 63.49 87.03
CA LEU A 22 -50.57 63.61 86.36
C LEU A 22 -50.35 63.88 84.87
N VAL A 23 -50.83 63.00 84.00
CA VAL A 23 -50.95 63.27 82.56
C VAL A 23 -52.41 63.48 82.23
N ASN A 24 -52.78 64.71 81.88
CA ASN A 24 -54.17 65.07 81.62
C ASN A 24 -54.50 64.78 80.14
N GLN A 25 -55.53 63.98 79.88
CA GLN A 25 -56.00 63.72 78.50
C GLN A 25 -56.99 64.79 78.03
N SER A 26 -56.98 65.09 76.73
CA SER A 26 -58.13 65.66 76.01
C SER A 26 -58.06 65.26 74.52
N PRO A 27 -59.20 65.13 73.81
CA PRO A 27 -59.26 64.26 72.63
C PRO A 27 -59.50 65.01 71.31
N THR A 28 -58.87 64.55 70.22
CA THR A 28 -59.44 64.43 68.86
C THR A 28 -58.45 63.75 67.91
N PRO A 29 -58.90 62.96 66.91
CA PRO A 29 -58.01 62.16 66.08
C PRO A 29 -57.56 62.90 64.81
N LEU A 30 -56.25 62.88 64.54
CA LEU A 30 -55.68 63.20 63.23
C LEU A 30 -55.25 61.91 62.55
N TRP A 31 -55.90 61.57 61.43
CA TRP A 31 -55.46 60.46 60.58
C TRP A 31 -54.21 60.86 59.81
N GLY A 32 -53.05 60.53 60.38
CA GLY A 32 -51.74 60.65 59.74
C GLY A 32 -51.02 59.31 59.83
N THR A 33 -50.59 58.79 58.69
CA THR A 33 -49.86 57.52 58.57
C THR A 33 -48.61 57.55 59.45
N LYS A 34 -48.60 56.78 60.55
CA LYS A 34 -47.40 56.62 61.38
C LYS A 34 -46.36 55.83 60.57
N VAL A 35 -45.36 56.55 60.06
CA VAL A 35 -44.11 55.93 59.60
C VAL A 35 -43.38 55.45 60.84
N TYR A 36 -43.24 54.13 61.00
CA TYR A 36 -42.48 53.52 62.09
C TYR A 36 -40.98 53.83 61.90
N ALA A 37 -40.50 54.87 62.58
CA ALA A 37 -39.07 55.19 62.62
C ALA A 37 -38.38 54.36 63.72
N ALA A 38 -37.74 53.26 63.28
CA ALA A 38 -36.67 52.48 63.92
C ALA A 38 -36.56 52.49 65.46
N THR A 39 -36.78 51.33 66.09
CA THR A 39 -35.74 50.64 66.90
C THR A 39 -36.16 49.27 67.46
N THR A 40 -37.45 48.98 67.61
CA THR A 40 -37.92 47.69 68.16
C THR A 40 -38.85 46.95 67.20
N ARG A 41 -38.50 45.70 66.89
CA ARG A 41 -39.39 44.72 66.24
C ARG A 41 -40.42 44.13 67.22
N GLU A 42 -40.25 44.40 68.51
CA GLU A 42 -41.19 44.06 69.59
C GLU A 42 -42.53 44.79 69.40
N VAL A 43 -43.62 44.03 69.54
CA VAL A 43 -45.01 44.50 69.44
C VAL A 43 -45.80 43.94 70.61
N THR A 44 -46.60 44.79 71.27
CA THR A 44 -47.66 44.36 72.19
C THR A 44 -49.03 44.69 71.60
N VAL A 45 -49.74 43.65 71.18
CA VAL A 45 -51.18 43.70 70.91
C VAL A 45 -51.90 43.88 72.24
N LEU A 46 -52.84 44.82 72.29
CA LEU A 46 -53.71 45.14 73.40
C LEU A 46 -55.17 44.93 72.97
N PRO A 47 -56.11 44.78 73.91
CA PRO A 47 -57.53 44.63 73.61
C PRO A 47 -58.07 45.78 72.74
N THR A 48 -57.55 46.99 72.93
CA THR A 48 -57.96 48.20 72.18
C THR A 48 -57.42 48.27 70.74
N ASN A 49 -56.36 47.55 70.39
CA ASN A 49 -55.76 47.57 69.04
C ASN A 49 -55.76 46.18 68.37
N PHE A 50 -56.51 45.21 68.89
CA PHE A 50 -56.54 43.83 68.40
C PHE A 50 -56.66 43.72 66.86
N LEU A 51 -57.56 44.50 66.23
CA LEU A 51 -57.78 44.49 64.79
C LEU A 51 -56.71 45.22 63.95
N GLU A 52 -55.77 45.95 64.58
CA GLU A 52 -54.58 46.48 63.91
C GLU A 52 -53.63 45.32 63.55
N TYR A 53 -53.45 44.35 64.45
CA TYR A 53 -52.49 43.25 64.33
C TYR A 53 -53.11 41.92 63.89
N PHE A 54 -54.38 41.66 64.24
CA PHE A 54 -55.11 40.47 63.80
C PHE A 54 -56.09 40.76 62.67
N GLN A 55 -56.20 39.83 61.73
CA GLN A 55 -57.23 39.76 60.71
C GLN A 55 -58.30 38.73 61.15
N ARG A 56 -59.58 39.00 60.87
CA ARG A 56 -60.69 38.07 61.12
C ARG A 56 -61.08 37.39 59.81
N ASN A 57 -61.20 36.06 59.80
CA ASN A 57 -61.58 35.29 58.61
C ASN A 57 -62.70 34.28 58.92
N GLY A 58 -63.38 33.79 57.88
CA GLY A 58 -64.52 32.87 58.03
C GLY A 58 -65.67 33.50 58.82
N SER A 59 -66.38 32.71 59.63
CA SER A 59 -67.47 33.20 60.49
C SER A 59 -67.02 34.28 61.47
N ALA A 60 -65.75 34.32 61.89
CA ALA A 60 -65.23 35.36 62.78
C ALA A 60 -65.28 36.77 62.16
N ALA A 61 -65.25 36.88 60.83
CA ALA A 61 -65.42 38.16 60.13
C ALA A 61 -66.85 38.71 60.23
N ASN A 62 -67.85 37.82 60.30
CA ASN A 62 -69.28 38.15 60.39
C ASN A 62 -69.68 38.69 61.77
N PHE A 63 -68.88 38.42 62.81
CA PHE A 63 -69.09 38.97 64.14
C PHE A 63 -68.22 40.20 64.35
N ALA A 64 -68.84 41.36 64.61
CA ALA A 64 -68.13 42.55 65.01
C ALA A 64 -67.31 42.29 66.28
N TYR A 65 -66.09 42.85 66.34
CA TYR A 65 -65.32 42.86 67.56
C TYR A 65 -66.02 43.78 68.58
N ASP A 66 -66.43 43.22 69.72
CA ASP A 66 -67.07 44.01 70.78
C ASP A 66 -66.02 44.86 71.47
N THR A 67 -65.99 46.16 71.18
CA THR A 67 -65.04 47.12 71.76
C THR A 67 -65.38 47.55 73.19
N THR A 68 -66.52 47.14 73.74
CA THR A 68 -66.91 47.41 75.14
C THR A 68 -66.38 46.32 76.05
N THR A 69 -66.51 45.05 75.64
CA THR A 69 -66.02 43.89 76.42
C THR A 69 -64.72 43.30 75.89
N TYR A 70 -64.18 43.85 74.79
CA TYR A 70 -63.02 43.36 74.05
C TYR A 70 -63.13 41.89 73.61
N THR A 71 -64.33 41.49 73.16
CA THR A 71 -64.64 40.11 72.77
C THR A 71 -64.59 39.91 71.25
N GLN A 72 -63.83 38.91 70.81
CA GLN A 72 -63.90 38.34 69.46
C GLN A 72 -64.67 37.02 69.49
N THR A 73 -65.76 36.91 68.74
CA THR A 73 -66.45 35.63 68.50
C THR A 73 -65.83 34.93 67.30
N LEU A 74 -65.45 33.66 67.45
CA LEU A 74 -64.97 32.82 66.35
C LEU A 74 -66.15 32.08 65.70
N THR A 75 -66.98 31.42 66.52
CA THR A 75 -68.23 30.77 66.10
C THR A 75 -69.37 31.12 67.05
N SER A 76 -70.59 31.27 66.52
CA SER A 76 -71.83 31.21 67.31
C SER A 76 -72.18 29.76 67.68
N ASN A 77 -73.12 29.58 68.62
CA ASN A 77 -73.67 28.26 69.02
C ASN A 77 -74.62 27.67 67.94
N THR A 78 -74.18 27.70 66.68
CA THR A 78 -74.87 27.25 65.47
C THR A 78 -74.02 26.21 64.75
N VAL A 79 -74.63 25.40 63.88
CA VAL A 79 -73.92 24.36 63.11
C VAL A 79 -73.08 24.98 61.98
N ASN A 80 -72.11 24.19 61.48
CA ASN A 80 -71.34 24.46 60.26
C ASN A 80 -70.67 25.85 60.25
N GLN A 81 -70.08 26.27 61.37
CA GLN A 81 -69.27 27.48 61.46
C GLN A 81 -67.78 27.16 61.31
N SER A 82 -67.01 28.11 60.81
CA SER A 82 -65.54 28.05 60.77
C SER A 82 -65.02 29.47 60.78
N GLY A 83 -64.40 29.86 61.89
CA GLY A 83 -63.94 31.22 62.11
C GLY A 83 -62.57 31.23 62.76
N ASN A 84 -61.72 32.13 62.28
CA ASN A 84 -60.38 32.27 62.82
C ASN A 84 -59.95 33.73 62.89
N VAL A 85 -58.90 33.96 63.65
CA VAL A 85 -58.11 35.18 63.61
C VAL A 85 -56.66 34.83 63.31
N THR A 86 -56.04 35.54 62.37
CA THR A 86 -54.63 35.35 62.00
C THR A 86 -53.85 36.62 62.31
N LEU A 87 -52.61 36.47 62.81
CA LEU A 87 -51.69 37.57 63.00
C LEU A 87 -51.18 38.04 61.63
N LYS A 88 -51.22 39.35 61.35
CA LYS A 88 -50.80 39.92 60.04
C LYS A 88 -49.29 39.92 59.80
N THR A 89 -48.52 39.47 60.79
CA THR A 89 -47.06 39.36 60.75
C THR A 89 -46.64 37.98 61.23
N LYS A 90 -45.48 37.49 60.78
CA LYS A 90 -44.83 36.33 61.42
C LYS A 90 -44.15 36.73 62.73
N ILE A 91 -44.02 35.79 63.65
CA ILE A 91 -43.31 35.89 64.93
C ILE A 91 -41.88 35.40 64.73
N ASP A 92 -40.89 36.11 65.27
CA ASP A 92 -39.51 35.64 65.36
C ASP A 92 -39.39 34.57 66.44
N MET A 93 -39.06 33.35 66.04
CA MET A 93 -38.94 32.20 66.94
C MET A 93 -37.58 32.14 67.67
N ALA A 94 -36.66 33.07 67.40
CA ALA A 94 -35.47 33.28 68.23
C ALA A 94 -35.80 34.01 69.54
N GLU A 95 -36.86 34.81 69.56
CA GLU A 95 -37.24 35.70 70.66
C GLU A 95 -38.38 35.15 71.52
N ASP A 96 -38.58 35.74 72.69
CA ASP A 96 -39.67 35.39 73.61
C ASP A 96 -41.03 35.94 73.13
N PHE A 97 -42.12 35.24 73.47
CA PHE A 97 -43.47 35.78 73.31
C PHE A 97 -44.44 35.36 74.42
N SER A 98 -45.48 36.16 74.65
CA SER A 98 -46.53 35.89 75.63
C SER A 98 -47.91 36.35 75.14
N PHE A 99 -48.80 35.38 74.93
CA PHE A 99 -50.22 35.57 74.66
C PHE A 99 -51.02 35.34 75.94
N THR A 100 -51.86 36.28 76.34
CA THR A 100 -52.73 36.17 77.52
C THR A 100 -54.14 36.66 77.19
N GLY A 101 -55.14 36.11 77.88
CA GLY A 101 -56.52 36.56 77.75
C GLY A 101 -57.50 35.59 78.38
N LEU A 102 -58.74 35.64 77.90
CA LEU A 102 -59.84 34.81 78.35
C LEU A 102 -60.43 34.02 77.16
N VAL A 103 -60.73 32.75 77.37
CA VAL A 103 -61.34 31.85 76.38
C VAL A 103 -62.71 31.40 76.87
N ASN A 104 -63.71 31.48 75.99
CA ASN A 104 -64.99 30.81 76.16
C ASN A 104 -65.04 29.63 75.18
N LEU A 105 -65.13 28.40 75.71
CA LEU A 105 -65.30 27.16 74.92
C LEU A 105 -66.77 26.77 74.69
N GLY A 106 -67.72 27.53 75.24
CA GLY A 106 -69.15 27.32 75.10
C GLY A 106 -69.83 26.78 76.35
N ASP A 107 -70.88 25.97 76.13
CA ASP A 107 -71.78 25.46 77.18
C ASP A 107 -72.02 23.94 77.12
N LYS A 108 -71.33 23.22 76.23
CA LYS A 108 -71.48 21.76 76.03
C LYS A 108 -70.13 21.10 75.77
N SER A 109 -69.92 19.91 76.32
CA SER A 109 -68.87 18.98 75.86
C SER A 109 -69.39 18.02 74.77
N SER A 110 -68.53 17.16 74.23
CA SER A 110 -68.86 16.18 73.18
C SER A 110 -70.09 15.35 73.54
N ALA A 111 -70.16 14.86 74.78
CA ALA A 111 -71.29 14.05 75.28
C ALA A 111 -72.63 14.81 75.34
N GLN A 112 -72.60 16.14 75.21
CA GLN A 112 -73.75 17.05 75.31
C GLN A 112 -74.06 17.78 73.99
N GLY A 113 -73.39 17.44 72.87
CA GLY A 113 -73.59 18.12 71.58
C GLY A 113 -72.66 19.33 71.35
N GLY A 114 -71.61 19.47 72.16
CA GLY A 114 -70.56 20.48 72.02
C GLY A 114 -69.46 20.05 71.06
N ALA A 115 -69.02 20.98 70.21
CA ALA A 115 -67.93 20.83 69.26
C ALA A 115 -67.60 22.20 68.63
N ASP A 116 -66.50 22.34 67.89
CA ASP A 116 -65.40 21.35 67.77
C ASP A 116 -64.38 21.63 68.88
N GLY A 117 -63.85 22.85 68.92
CA GLY A 117 -62.88 23.31 69.91
C GLY A 117 -62.15 24.55 69.40
N ILE A 118 -61.15 25.00 70.16
CA ILE A 118 -60.31 26.14 69.77
C ILE A 118 -58.84 25.67 69.67
N GLY A 119 -58.28 25.80 68.47
CA GLY A 119 -56.86 25.59 68.19
C GLY A 119 -56.08 26.90 68.17
N PHE A 120 -54.89 26.89 68.77
CA PHE A 120 -53.90 27.96 68.73
C PHE A 120 -52.68 27.40 68.00
N LEU A 121 -52.34 27.95 66.84
CA LEU A 121 -51.45 27.30 65.88
C LEU A 121 -50.34 28.22 65.36
N PHE A 122 -49.19 27.59 65.08
CA PHE A 122 -47.98 28.17 64.53
C PHE A 122 -47.60 27.39 63.27
N HIS A 123 -47.18 28.05 62.20
CA HIS A 123 -46.78 27.41 60.94
C HIS A 123 -45.86 28.32 60.10
N PRO A 124 -44.98 27.77 59.24
CA PRO A 124 -44.03 28.58 58.47
C PRO A 124 -44.64 29.26 57.23
N GLY A 125 -45.86 28.85 56.84
CA GLY A 125 -46.60 29.38 55.67
C GLY A 125 -47.03 30.85 55.80
N ASN A 126 -47.89 31.31 54.89
CA ASN A 126 -48.32 32.71 54.83
C ASN A 126 -49.17 33.10 56.05
N THR A 127 -49.15 34.37 56.43
CA THR A 127 -49.88 34.94 57.60
C THR A 127 -51.41 34.83 57.53
N ASN A 128 -51.95 34.28 56.45
CA ASN A 128 -53.38 34.07 56.21
C ASN A 128 -53.75 32.59 55.98
N ASP A 129 -52.78 31.67 55.97
CA ASP A 129 -53.08 30.25 55.82
C ASP A 129 -53.64 29.72 57.15
N VAL A 130 -54.71 28.94 57.10
CA VAL A 130 -55.31 28.26 58.26
C VAL A 130 -55.73 26.87 57.83
N GLY A 131 -55.46 25.88 58.67
CA GLY A 131 -55.71 24.47 58.40
C GLY A 131 -57.18 24.06 58.43
N SER A 132 -57.39 22.75 58.30
CA SER A 132 -58.71 22.14 58.20
C SER A 132 -59.53 22.22 59.51
N THR A 133 -60.85 22.29 59.34
CA THR A 133 -61.85 22.40 60.42
C THR A 133 -62.24 21.04 61.00
N GLY A 134 -63.06 21.02 62.04
CA GLY A 134 -63.40 19.79 62.77
C GLY A 134 -62.20 19.30 63.57
N ALA A 135 -61.91 18.00 63.49
CA ALA A 135 -60.77 17.36 64.19
C ALA A 135 -59.41 18.07 63.99
N GLY A 136 -59.24 18.75 62.85
CA GLY A 136 -58.03 19.50 62.53
C GLY A 136 -57.83 20.80 63.31
N LEU A 137 -58.90 21.41 63.84
CA LEU A 137 -58.93 22.70 64.57
C LEU A 137 -57.98 23.79 64.02
N GLY A 138 -57.87 23.90 62.70
CA GLY A 138 -57.01 24.87 62.01
C GLY A 138 -55.53 24.50 61.95
N ILE A 139 -55.09 23.39 62.54
CA ILE A 139 -53.70 22.89 62.52
C ILE A 139 -53.46 21.92 61.36
N ALA A 140 -54.43 21.03 61.10
CA ALA A 140 -54.31 20.01 60.05
C ALA A 140 -54.22 20.62 58.64
N SER A 141 -53.57 19.90 57.72
CA SER A 141 -53.31 20.29 56.33
C SER A 141 -52.34 21.46 56.14
N LEU A 142 -51.71 21.97 57.21
CA LEU A 142 -50.60 22.92 57.14
C LEU A 142 -49.27 22.20 57.46
N THR A 143 -48.44 21.95 56.45
CA THR A 143 -47.11 21.35 56.66
C THR A 143 -46.22 22.27 57.49
N GLY A 144 -45.46 21.69 58.42
CA GLY A 144 -44.65 22.43 59.39
C GLY A 144 -45.45 23.09 60.52
N ALA A 145 -46.76 22.84 60.63
CA ALA A 145 -47.56 23.42 61.69
C ALA A 145 -47.36 22.71 63.04
N PHE A 146 -47.63 23.41 64.13
CA PHE A 146 -47.82 22.83 65.45
C PHE A 146 -48.68 23.76 66.30
N GLY A 147 -49.13 23.31 67.48
CA GLY A 147 -49.92 24.17 68.33
C GLY A 147 -50.45 23.52 69.59
N PHE A 148 -51.47 24.15 70.15
CA PHE A 148 -52.21 23.66 71.30
C PHE A 148 -53.71 23.74 71.00
N LYS A 149 -54.48 22.70 71.36
CA LYS A 149 -55.93 22.71 71.27
C LYS A 149 -56.60 22.60 72.63
N LEU A 150 -57.68 23.36 72.80
CA LEU A 150 -58.72 23.13 73.79
C LEU A 150 -59.89 22.48 73.06
N ASP A 151 -59.95 21.15 73.15
CA ASP A 151 -60.88 20.35 72.38
C ASP A 151 -62.16 20.05 73.18
N THR A 152 -63.30 20.20 72.51
CA THR A 152 -64.62 19.89 73.10
C THR A 152 -65.28 18.66 72.49
N TYR A 153 -64.76 18.10 71.39
CA TYR A 153 -65.34 16.98 70.66
C TYR A 153 -64.37 15.81 70.51
N TYR A 154 -64.79 14.58 70.85
CA TYR A 154 -63.90 13.42 70.71
C TYR A 154 -63.94 12.84 69.30
N ASN A 155 -62.85 12.97 68.54
CA ASN A 155 -62.70 12.33 67.23
C ASN A 155 -62.10 10.93 67.35
N GLY A 156 -62.95 9.91 67.55
CA GLY A 156 -62.53 8.51 67.67
C GLY A 156 -61.97 7.85 66.38
N THR A 157 -62.00 8.55 65.24
CA THR A 157 -61.41 8.11 63.97
C THR A 157 -60.71 9.28 63.27
N PRO A 158 -59.63 9.04 62.49
CA PRO A 158 -58.98 10.09 61.70
C PRO A 158 -59.97 10.79 60.76
N SER A 159 -59.91 12.12 60.71
CA SER A 159 -60.80 12.96 59.90
C SER A 159 -60.20 14.36 59.73
N SER A 160 -60.58 15.09 58.66
CA SER A 160 -60.11 16.45 58.38
C SER A 160 -58.58 16.67 58.46
N GLY A 161 -57.78 15.68 58.04
CA GLY A 161 -56.31 15.74 58.13
C GLY A 161 -55.75 15.60 59.55
N ALA A 162 -56.56 15.20 60.53
CA ALA A 162 -56.13 14.84 61.88
C ALA A 162 -56.24 13.33 62.12
N LEU A 163 -55.37 12.80 62.98
CA LEU A 163 -55.53 11.46 63.54
C LEU A 163 -56.63 11.44 64.62
N ALA A 164 -57.02 10.23 65.04
CA ALA A 164 -57.96 10.06 66.14
C ALA A 164 -57.39 10.62 67.45
N ASP A 165 -58.28 11.13 68.30
CA ASP A 165 -57.91 11.63 69.62
C ASP A 165 -57.51 10.52 70.59
N PRO A 166 -56.76 10.86 71.66
CA PRO A 166 -56.35 9.89 72.67
C PRO A 166 -57.56 9.19 73.28
N GLN A 167 -57.59 7.84 73.20
CA GLN A 167 -58.71 6.99 73.62
C GLN A 167 -59.21 7.24 75.06
N GLN A 168 -58.38 7.83 75.93
CA GLN A 168 -58.78 8.26 77.28
C GLN A 168 -59.89 9.31 77.33
N TYR A 169 -60.16 10.01 76.22
CA TYR A 169 -61.24 10.99 76.07
C TYR A 169 -62.48 10.45 75.35
N ALA A 170 -62.54 9.13 75.07
CA ALA A 170 -63.67 8.49 74.40
C ALA A 170 -65.00 8.56 75.15
N ASN A 171 -64.98 8.97 76.43
CA ASN A 171 -66.17 9.33 77.21
C ASN A 171 -66.78 10.69 76.81
N GLY A 172 -66.20 11.40 75.84
CA GLY A 172 -66.66 12.71 75.38
C GLY A 172 -66.26 13.88 76.27
N GLN A 173 -65.26 13.70 77.14
CA GLN A 173 -64.74 14.71 78.04
C GLN A 173 -63.81 15.69 77.31
N SER A 174 -64.09 16.98 77.40
CA SER A 174 -63.22 18.03 76.85
C SER A 174 -61.81 17.99 77.46
N PHE A 175 -60.78 18.30 76.66
CA PHE A 175 -59.38 18.19 77.06
C PHE A 175 -58.48 19.28 76.44
N GLY A 176 -57.29 19.46 77.02
CA GLY A 176 -56.22 20.31 76.51
C GLY A 176 -55.00 19.49 76.12
N ALA A 177 -54.42 19.76 74.95
CA ALA A 177 -53.24 19.05 74.45
C ALA A 177 -52.43 19.88 73.44
N PHE A 178 -51.11 19.63 73.41
CA PHE A 178 -50.29 20.02 72.26
C PHE A 178 -50.61 19.14 71.05
N VAL A 179 -50.40 19.68 69.85
CA VAL A 179 -50.67 19.01 68.57
C VAL A 179 -49.45 19.19 67.66
N ASP A 180 -48.95 18.07 67.14
CA ASP A 180 -47.94 18.04 66.09
C ASP A 180 -48.66 18.10 64.73
N GLY A 181 -48.36 19.10 63.91
CA GLY A 181 -48.83 19.21 62.53
C GLY A 181 -47.69 19.21 61.52
N THR A 182 -46.47 18.82 61.91
CA THR A 182 -45.25 19.08 61.13
C THR A 182 -45.26 18.41 59.76
N THR A 183 -45.96 17.28 59.63
CA THR A 183 -46.16 16.54 58.38
C THR A 183 -47.39 16.98 57.57
N GLY A 184 -48.11 18.01 58.03
CA GLY A 184 -49.43 18.39 57.54
C GLY A 184 -50.58 17.52 58.09
N THR A 185 -50.29 16.43 58.81
CA THR A 185 -51.30 15.67 59.55
C THR A 185 -51.29 16.10 61.02
N ALA A 186 -52.43 16.51 61.57
CA ALA A 186 -52.53 16.89 62.98
C ALA A 186 -52.58 15.65 63.89
N VAL A 187 -51.64 15.57 64.84
CA VAL A 187 -51.48 14.47 65.80
C VAL A 187 -51.53 15.03 67.21
N THR A 188 -52.63 14.77 67.92
CA THR A 188 -52.79 15.10 69.33
C THR A 188 -51.73 14.37 70.17
N GLN A 189 -50.89 15.11 70.89
CA GLN A 189 -49.89 14.52 71.78
C GLN A 189 -50.59 13.93 73.02
N SER A 190 -50.78 12.61 73.01
CA SER A 190 -51.41 11.88 74.13
C SER A 190 -50.60 12.02 75.42
N ALA A 191 -49.28 11.89 75.34
CA ALA A 191 -48.37 12.15 76.44
C ALA A 191 -48.44 13.62 76.89
N GLY A 192 -48.89 13.85 78.12
CA GLY A 192 -49.05 15.19 78.68
C GLY A 192 -50.38 15.88 78.37
N SER A 193 -51.26 15.29 77.55
CA SER A 193 -52.65 15.76 77.43
C SER A 193 -53.38 15.65 78.78
N GLN A 194 -54.25 16.60 79.09
CA GLN A 194 -54.98 16.66 80.37
C GLN A 194 -56.46 16.99 80.15
N ALA A 195 -57.33 16.37 80.94
CA ALA A 195 -58.76 16.65 80.89
C ALA A 195 -59.07 18.01 81.56
N ILE A 196 -59.89 18.83 80.91
CA ILE A 196 -60.24 20.17 81.40
C ILE A 196 -61.63 20.18 82.06
N ALA A 197 -61.92 21.23 82.83
CA ALA A 197 -63.27 21.49 83.32
C ALA A 197 -64.24 21.60 82.13
N GLN A 198 -65.38 20.91 82.21
CA GLN A 198 -66.32 20.87 81.09
C GLN A 198 -67.01 22.23 80.90
N PRO A 199 -67.09 22.75 79.67
CA PRO A 199 -67.87 23.96 79.39
C PRO A 199 -69.36 23.68 79.63
N THR A 200 -70.01 24.53 80.44
CA THR A 200 -71.41 24.31 80.89
C THR A 200 -72.29 25.56 80.83
N ASN A 201 -71.71 26.76 80.66
CA ASN A 201 -72.43 28.01 80.86
C ASN A 201 -71.82 29.23 80.14
N ASN A 202 -71.03 29.03 79.08
CA ASN A 202 -70.34 30.10 78.32
C ASN A 202 -69.40 30.99 79.16
N THR A 203 -68.82 30.45 80.24
CA THR A 203 -67.87 31.19 81.09
C THR A 203 -66.55 31.44 80.38
N PHE A 204 -66.06 32.67 80.49
CA PHE A 204 -64.72 33.06 80.07
C PHE A 204 -63.68 32.64 81.12
N ILE A 205 -62.72 31.81 80.70
CA ILE A 205 -61.71 31.20 81.56
C ILE A 205 -60.31 31.73 81.19
N PRO A 206 -59.44 32.05 82.18
CA PRO A 206 -58.07 32.49 81.93
C PRO A 206 -57.27 31.50 81.09
N PHE A 207 -56.64 32.02 80.04
CA PHE A 207 -55.77 31.30 79.11
C PHE A 207 -54.47 32.07 78.89
N THR A 208 -53.36 31.36 78.77
CA THR A 208 -52.03 31.94 78.54
C THR A 208 -51.17 30.99 77.71
N ILE A 209 -50.40 31.53 76.77
CA ILE A 209 -49.28 30.86 76.11
C ILE A 209 -48.05 31.73 76.36
N THR A 210 -46.98 31.14 76.88
CA THR A 210 -45.65 31.75 76.95
C THR A 210 -44.67 30.90 76.17
N TYR A 211 -43.69 31.54 75.56
CA TYR A 211 -42.63 30.89 74.82
C TYR A 211 -41.31 31.60 75.09
N THR A 212 -40.27 30.82 75.40
CA THR A 212 -38.92 31.32 75.61
C THR A 212 -38.04 30.97 74.40
N GLY A 213 -37.65 31.98 73.64
CA GLY A 213 -36.88 31.86 72.40
C GLY A 213 -35.51 31.21 72.60
N ALA A 214 -34.86 31.45 73.73
CA ALA A 214 -33.56 30.84 74.05
C ALA A 214 -33.64 29.31 74.28
N THR A 215 -34.73 28.81 74.87
CA THR A 215 -34.87 27.39 75.25
C THR A 215 -35.81 26.61 74.32
N LYS A 216 -36.56 27.31 73.46
CA LYS A 216 -37.68 26.78 72.67
C LYS A 216 -38.78 26.13 73.52
N MET A 217 -38.88 26.49 74.80
CA MET A 217 -39.95 26.00 75.69
C MET A 217 -41.23 26.79 75.45
N MET A 218 -42.32 26.09 75.11
CA MET A 218 -43.67 26.62 75.09
C MET A 218 -44.44 26.11 76.31
N THR A 219 -45.05 27.03 77.05
CA THR A 219 -45.88 26.75 78.23
C THR A 219 -47.28 27.31 78.01
N VAL A 220 -48.30 26.46 78.12
CA VAL A 220 -49.71 26.82 78.00
C VAL A 220 -50.39 26.64 79.34
N THR A 221 -51.20 27.60 79.77
CA THR A 221 -51.99 27.53 81.01
C THR A 221 -53.45 27.84 80.72
N TYR A 222 -54.36 27.00 81.20
CA TYR A 222 -55.81 27.17 81.12
C TYR A 222 -56.44 26.83 82.48
N ASN A 223 -57.15 27.77 83.09
CA ASN A 223 -57.74 27.59 84.43
C ASN A 223 -56.76 27.05 85.50
N ASN A 224 -55.52 27.56 85.52
CA ASN A 224 -54.39 27.10 86.35
C ASN A 224 -53.86 25.67 86.03
N GLN A 225 -54.50 24.88 85.17
CA GLN A 225 -53.86 23.69 84.58
C GLN A 225 -52.78 24.14 83.60
N THR A 226 -51.64 23.46 83.59
CA THR A 226 -50.47 23.86 82.78
C THR A 226 -49.90 22.69 81.99
N TRP A 227 -49.52 22.96 80.76
CA TRP A 227 -48.80 22.08 79.85
C TRP A 227 -47.49 22.77 79.48
N SER A 228 -46.41 22.01 79.29
CA SER A 228 -45.15 22.59 78.81
C SER A 228 -44.40 21.59 77.94
N ARG A 229 -43.85 22.06 76.83
CA ARG A 229 -43.11 21.25 75.85
C ARG A 229 -41.96 22.07 75.27
N ASN A 230 -40.81 21.44 75.06
CA ASN A 230 -39.80 22.00 74.16
C ASN A 230 -40.29 21.78 72.72
N VAL A 231 -40.43 22.84 71.92
CA VAL A 231 -40.95 22.77 70.54
C VAL A 231 -39.87 22.96 69.46
N SER A 232 -38.58 22.80 69.82
CA SER A 232 -37.46 22.94 68.89
C SER A 232 -37.52 21.96 67.69
N ASP A 233 -37.97 20.73 67.93
CA ASP A 233 -38.17 19.70 66.91
C ASP A 233 -39.28 20.05 65.90
N TRP A 234 -40.33 20.74 66.36
CA TRP A 234 -41.44 21.18 65.51
C TRP A 234 -41.15 22.49 64.77
N ILE A 235 -40.38 23.39 65.39
CA ILE A 235 -39.87 24.59 64.73
C ILE A 235 -38.85 24.19 63.64
N GLY A 236 -37.98 23.22 63.93
CA GLY A 236 -36.92 22.79 63.02
C GLY A 236 -36.00 23.94 62.66
N ASN A 237 -35.76 24.14 61.36
CA ASN A 237 -34.90 25.20 60.84
C ASN A 237 -35.63 26.54 60.62
N ASN A 238 -36.94 26.62 60.92
CA ASN A 238 -37.71 27.84 60.68
C ASN A 238 -37.39 28.91 61.72
N THR A 239 -37.04 30.12 61.27
CA THR A 239 -36.79 31.28 62.15
C THR A 239 -38.05 32.11 62.38
N SER A 240 -39.05 32.01 61.50
CA SER A 240 -40.29 32.79 61.56
C SER A 240 -41.54 31.90 61.46
N MET A 241 -42.57 32.19 62.26
CA MET A 241 -43.84 31.47 62.25
C MET A 241 -45.04 32.40 62.15
N SER A 242 -45.97 32.12 61.25
CA SER A 242 -47.32 32.68 61.25
C SER A 242 -48.10 32.13 62.45
N PHE A 243 -48.98 32.94 63.05
CA PHE A 243 -49.82 32.54 64.20
C PHE A 243 -51.30 32.76 63.91
N ALA A 244 -52.12 31.77 64.27
CA ALA A 244 -53.56 31.85 64.13
C ALA A 244 -54.30 31.18 65.29
N ILE A 245 -55.55 31.60 65.50
CA ILE A 245 -56.48 31.01 66.46
C ILE A 245 -57.74 30.65 65.69
N ALA A 246 -58.08 29.37 65.64
CA ALA A 246 -59.15 28.84 64.81
C ALA A 246 -60.16 28.05 65.66
N ALA A 247 -61.45 28.18 65.30
CA ALA A 247 -62.52 27.39 65.88
C ALA A 247 -63.56 27.06 64.81
N SER A 248 -64.17 25.89 64.93
CA SER A 248 -65.25 25.46 64.03
C SER A 248 -66.38 24.78 64.80
N THR A 249 -67.51 24.57 64.12
CA THR A 249 -68.61 23.72 64.56
C THR A 249 -69.07 22.85 63.40
N GLY A 250 -69.25 21.55 63.65
CA GLY A 250 -69.96 20.64 62.73
C GLY A 250 -71.46 20.60 63.00
N ALA A 251 -72.00 19.37 63.08
CA ALA A 251 -73.36 19.13 63.58
C ALA A 251 -73.50 19.44 65.09
N TYR A 252 -72.42 19.24 65.83
CA TYR A 252 -72.24 19.65 67.22
C TYR A 252 -71.60 21.05 67.22
N ARG A 253 -71.76 21.81 68.31
CA ARG A 253 -71.55 23.27 68.26
C ARG A 253 -71.34 23.91 69.62
N ASN A 254 -70.61 25.01 69.65
CA ASN A 254 -70.45 25.88 70.82
C ASN A 254 -70.32 27.35 70.39
N LEU A 255 -70.66 28.27 71.30
CA LEU A 255 -70.26 29.67 71.21
C LEU A 255 -68.78 29.76 71.62
N GLN A 256 -67.89 30.01 70.67
CA GLN A 256 -66.44 29.96 70.88
C GLN A 256 -65.85 31.36 70.70
N GLN A 257 -65.21 31.88 71.75
CA GLN A 257 -64.85 33.30 71.83
C GLN A 257 -63.53 33.54 72.58
N LEU A 258 -62.89 34.65 72.22
CA LEU A 258 -61.70 35.20 72.86
C LEU A 258 -62.05 36.57 73.48
N ARG A 259 -61.47 36.91 74.62
CA ARG A 259 -61.69 38.21 75.28
C ARG A 259 -60.42 38.74 75.95
N ASN A 260 -60.27 40.07 75.98
CA ASN A 260 -59.16 40.76 76.65
C ASN A 260 -57.77 40.25 76.21
N ILE A 261 -57.60 40.03 74.89
CA ILE A 261 -56.33 39.52 74.36
C ILE A 261 -55.22 40.56 74.50
N VAL A 262 -54.13 40.16 75.15
CA VAL A 262 -52.84 40.85 75.13
C VAL A 262 -51.81 39.89 74.55
N PHE A 263 -51.07 40.29 73.52
CA PHE A 263 -50.05 39.45 72.90
C PHE A 263 -48.76 40.24 72.66
N SER A 264 -47.71 39.93 73.41
CA SER A 264 -46.37 40.51 73.19
C SER A 264 -45.49 39.51 72.44
N TYR A 265 -44.86 39.95 71.35
CA TYR A 265 -44.00 39.13 70.49
C TYR A 265 -43.04 40.02 69.68
N THR A 266 -41.96 39.44 69.15
CA THR A 266 -41.10 40.12 68.17
C THR A 266 -41.55 39.78 66.74
N VAL A 267 -41.79 40.79 65.90
CA VAL A 267 -42.10 40.64 64.48
C VAL A 267 -40.90 40.06 63.74
N ALA A 268 -41.08 38.94 63.04
CA ALA A 268 -40.05 38.36 62.18
C ALA A 268 -39.66 39.32 61.03
N GLN A 269 -38.42 39.23 60.57
CA GLN A 269 -38.02 39.86 59.31
C GLN A 269 -38.71 39.17 58.12
N GLY A 270 -38.97 39.93 57.06
CA GLY A 270 -39.46 39.38 55.80
C GLY A 270 -38.31 38.80 54.98
N THR A 271 -38.58 37.71 54.27
CA THR A 271 -37.61 36.98 53.45
C THR A 271 -37.80 37.31 51.97
N VAL A 272 -36.71 37.62 51.26
CA VAL A 272 -36.68 37.73 49.79
C VAL A 272 -35.63 36.77 49.25
N THR A 273 -36.06 35.82 48.41
CA THR A 273 -35.19 34.84 47.74
C THR A 273 -35.13 35.11 46.24
N ALA A 274 -33.93 35.35 45.72
CA ALA A 274 -33.64 35.41 44.29
C ALA A 274 -33.16 34.03 43.80
N ASN A 275 -33.96 33.38 42.95
CA ASN A 275 -33.61 32.14 42.29
C ASN A 275 -33.05 32.42 40.88
N TYR A 276 -32.18 31.53 40.41
CA TYR A 276 -31.62 31.54 39.07
C TYR A 276 -31.96 30.22 38.38
N VAL A 277 -32.87 30.26 37.40
CA VAL A 277 -33.50 29.06 36.83
C VAL A 277 -33.47 29.05 35.30
N ASP A 278 -33.51 27.85 34.72
CA ASP A 278 -33.77 27.69 33.29
C ASP A 278 -35.26 27.95 32.95
N GLU A 279 -35.61 27.86 31.66
CA GLU A 279 -36.99 28.04 31.19
C GLU A 279 -38.00 26.98 31.70
N ALA A 280 -37.52 25.85 32.22
CA ALA A 280 -38.35 24.82 32.83
C ALA A 280 -38.47 24.98 34.36
N GLY A 281 -37.78 25.95 34.95
CA GLY A 281 -37.76 26.23 36.38
C GLY A 281 -36.71 25.43 37.17
N ASN A 282 -35.79 24.72 36.51
CA ASN A 282 -34.70 24.02 37.19
C ASN A 282 -33.64 25.02 37.67
N PRO A 283 -33.08 24.87 38.88
CA PRO A 283 -32.01 25.75 39.37
C PRO A 283 -30.72 25.55 38.56
N ILE A 284 -30.11 26.65 38.13
CA ILE A 284 -28.84 26.69 37.38
C ILE A 284 -27.72 27.45 38.12
N ALA A 285 -28.06 28.14 39.21
CA ALA A 285 -27.12 28.67 40.20
C ALA A 285 -27.79 28.73 41.59
N ASP A 286 -26.99 28.83 42.65
CA ASP A 286 -27.48 28.88 44.02
C ASP A 286 -28.37 30.13 44.26
N PRO A 287 -29.50 30.00 44.99
CA PRO A 287 -30.38 31.12 45.27
C PRO A 287 -29.76 32.08 46.30
N ILE A 288 -29.98 33.38 46.13
CA ILE A 288 -29.57 34.41 47.08
C ILE A 288 -30.78 34.82 47.93
N THR A 289 -30.73 34.51 49.23
CA THR A 289 -31.75 34.93 50.20
C THR A 289 -31.27 36.14 51.01
N THR A 290 -32.17 37.10 51.22
CA THR A 290 -31.97 38.28 52.08
C THR A 290 -33.14 38.45 53.04
N ASN A 291 -32.87 38.97 54.23
CA ASN A 291 -33.88 39.25 55.25
C ASN A 291 -33.83 40.72 55.64
N GLY A 292 -34.99 41.31 55.92
CA GLY A 292 -35.07 42.70 56.38
C GLY A 292 -36.36 43.02 57.12
N ASP A 293 -36.35 44.14 57.85
CA ASP A 293 -37.51 44.58 58.62
C ASP A 293 -38.67 44.93 57.68
N ILE A 294 -39.90 44.61 58.09
CA ILE A 294 -41.09 44.80 57.26
C ILE A 294 -41.22 46.26 56.80
N ALA A 295 -41.60 46.45 55.53
CA ALA A 295 -41.66 47.72 54.82
C ALA A 295 -40.31 48.41 54.52
N THR A 296 -39.16 47.91 55.00
CA THR A 296 -37.85 48.37 54.50
C THR A 296 -37.58 47.86 53.08
N ALA A 297 -36.75 48.58 52.31
CA ALA A 297 -36.55 48.30 50.89
C ALA A 297 -35.55 47.15 50.66
N TYR A 298 -35.78 46.36 49.60
CA TYR A 298 -34.86 45.34 49.10
C TYR A 298 -34.50 45.57 47.63
N THR A 299 -33.39 44.96 47.20
CA THR A 299 -33.02 44.81 45.79
C THR A 299 -32.35 43.46 45.57
N THR A 300 -32.65 42.80 44.45
CA THR A 300 -31.94 41.61 43.97
C THR A 300 -31.22 41.92 42.66
N GLN A 301 -30.28 41.07 42.25
CA GLN A 301 -29.47 41.26 41.05
C GLN A 301 -29.48 40.02 40.15
N GLN A 302 -29.49 40.26 38.84
CA GLN A 302 -29.16 39.25 37.81
C GLN A 302 -27.71 38.79 37.97
N GLN A 303 -27.43 37.53 37.62
CA GLN A 303 -26.08 36.99 37.51
C GLN A 303 -25.74 36.72 36.04
N GLU A 304 -24.46 36.78 35.69
CA GLU A 304 -23.96 36.23 34.44
C GLU A 304 -23.61 34.75 34.67
N ILE A 305 -24.26 33.84 33.95
CA ILE A 305 -24.17 32.38 34.16
C ILE A 305 -23.59 31.74 32.89
N PRO A 306 -22.39 31.12 32.94
CA PRO A 306 -21.77 30.50 31.77
C PRO A 306 -22.67 29.47 31.08
N GLY A 307 -22.75 29.49 29.75
CA GLY A 307 -23.64 28.62 28.97
C GLY A 307 -25.12 29.02 28.99
N TYR A 308 -25.48 30.15 29.59
CA TYR A 308 -26.85 30.67 29.67
C TYR A 308 -26.94 32.16 29.34
N THR A 309 -28.05 32.58 28.72
CA THR A 309 -28.38 33.97 28.43
C THR A 309 -29.63 34.36 29.23
N PHE A 310 -29.59 35.50 29.91
CA PHE A 310 -30.75 36.02 30.65
C PHE A 310 -31.94 36.29 29.70
N LYS A 311 -33.14 35.87 30.13
CA LYS A 311 -34.40 36.01 29.38
C LYS A 311 -35.32 37.04 30.02
N GLU A 312 -35.77 36.78 31.25
CA GLU A 312 -36.78 37.59 31.94
C GLU A 312 -36.76 37.39 33.46
N VAL A 313 -37.51 38.22 34.19
CA VAL A 313 -37.77 38.04 35.63
C VAL A 313 -39.24 37.71 35.85
N THR A 314 -39.52 36.70 36.67
CA THR A 314 -40.87 36.33 37.09
C THR A 314 -41.00 36.28 38.62
N GLY A 315 -42.24 36.30 39.12
CA GLY A 315 -42.52 36.36 40.57
C GLY A 315 -42.59 37.80 41.09
N ALA A 316 -41.96 38.06 42.24
CA ALA A 316 -41.85 39.37 42.83
C ALA A 316 -40.92 40.29 42.02
N SER A 317 -41.09 41.61 42.17
CA SER A 317 -40.23 42.60 41.50
C SER A 317 -38.79 42.57 42.05
N THR A 318 -37.80 42.87 41.21
CA THR A 318 -36.37 42.91 41.58
C THR A 318 -36.01 44.01 42.59
N THR A 319 -36.90 44.98 42.78
CA THR A 319 -36.85 45.98 43.85
C THR A 319 -38.25 46.10 44.47
N GLY A 320 -38.30 46.32 45.77
CA GLY A 320 -39.55 46.41 46.51
C GLY A 320 -39.31 46.67 48.00
N SER A 321 -40.27 46.28 48.83
CA SER A 321 -40.12 46.27 50.29
C SER A 321 -40.41 44.87 50.84
N TYR A 322 -39.73 44.52 51.94
CA TYR A 322 -39.93 43.25 52.65
C TYR A 322 -41.36 43.17 53.19
N THR A 323 -42.06 42.07 52.87
CA THR A 323 -43.42 41.77 53.34
C THR A 323 -43.43 40.67 54.40
N PRO A 324 -44.51 40.52 55.20
CA PRO A 324 -44.59 39.47 56.20
C PRO A 324 -44.62 38.04 55.67
N ASN A 325 -44.99 37.89 54.39
CA ASN A 325 -44.88 36.64 53.64
C ASN A 325 -43.62 36.67 52.77
N ASP A 326 -43.04 35.49 52.58
CA ASP A 326 -41.82 35.27 51.82
C ASP A 326 -42.02 35.65 50.34
N GLN A 327 -41.05 36.37 49.77
CA GLN A 327 -41.08 36.88 48.41
C GLN A 327 -40.05 36.15 47.55
N VAL A 328 -40.46 35.70 46.37
CA VAL A 328 -39.57 34.96 45.45
C VAL A 328 -39.43 35.73 44.14
N VAL A 329 -38.19 36.03 43.75
CA VAL A 329 -37.81 36.64 42.46
C VAL A 329 -37.10 35.57 41.65
N ASN A 330 -37.61 35.17 40.49
CA ASN A 330 -36.95 34.20 39.62
C ASN A 330 -36.31 34.93 38.43
N TYR A 331 -34.99 34.88 38.32
CA TYR A 331 -34.28 35.22 37.09
C TYR A 331 -34.28 33.99 36.19
N VAL A 332 -34.93 34.10 35.02
CA VAL A 332 -35.09 33.01 34.06
C VAL A 332 -34.07 33.17 32.93
N TYR A 333 -33.42 32.07 32.56
CA TYR A 333 -32.37 32.04 31.54
C TYR A 333 -32.67 31.00 30.45
N THR A 334 -32.29 31.33 29.22
CA THR A 334 -32.26 30.41 28.08
C THR A 334 -30.88 29.79 27.97
N ARG A 335 -30.77 28.47 27.81
CA ARG A 335 -29.48 27.79 27.58
C ARG A 335 -28.93 28.17 26.20
N ASN A 336 -27.64 28.49 26.14
CA ASN A 336 -26.97 28.91 24.92
C ASN A 336 -26.84 27.76 23.90
N GLN A 337 -26.66 28.11 22.63
CA GLN A 337 -26.39 27.17 21.53
C GLN A 337 -24.97 27.38 21.02
N GLY A 338 -24.24 26.28 20.84
CA GLY A 338 -22.92 26.24 20.19
C GLY A 338 -22.98 25.61 18.80
N THR A 339 -21.94 25.86 18.01
CA THR A 339 -21.78 25.28 16.66
C THR A 339 -20.36 24.72 16.50
N ILE A 340 -20.26 23.56 15.86
CA ILE A 340 -18.99 22.93 15.50
C ILE A 340 -19.02 22.66 13.99
N ASP A 341 -18.01 23.11 13.26
CA ASP A 341 -17.77 22.71 11.87
C ASP A 341 -16.57 21.76 11.81
N VAL A 342 -16.68 20.68 11.02
CA VAL A 342 -15.58 19.75 10.75
C VAL A 342 -15.33 19.70 9.25
N THR A 343 -14.14 20.14 8.81
CA THR A 343 -13.79 20.24 7.38
C THR A 343 -12.77 19.19 6.99
N TYR A 344 -13.04 18.51 5.87
CA TYR A 344 -12.20 17.50 5.27
C TYR A 344 -11.45 18.12 4.09
N TYR A 345 -10.13 18.04 4.10
CA TYR A 345 -9.25 18.58 3.06
C TYR A 345 -8.57 17.46 2.25
N ASP A 346 -8.36 17.74 0.97
CA ASP A 346 -7.40 17.05 0.12
C ASP A 346 -6.10 17.85 0.04
N ASP A 347 -5.04 17.30 0.61
CA ASP A 347 -3.70 17.91 0.66
C ASP A 347 -2.99 17.91 -0.71
N VAL A 348 -3.46 17.12 -1.68
CA VAL A 348 -2.88 17.07 -3.04
C VAL A 348 -3.37 18.25 -3.88
N THR A 349 -4.66 18.59 -3.82
CA THR A 349 -5.23 19.75 -4.56
C THR A 349 -5.42 21.01 -3.72
N GLY A 350 -5.38 20.91 -2.39
CA GLY A 350 -5.70 21.99 -1.46
C GLY A 350 -7.19 22.31 -1.37
N GLN A 351 -8.08 21.43 -1.84
CA GLN A 351 -9.52 21.65 -1.85
C GLN A 351 -10.22 21.09 -0.61
N ILE A 352 -11.38 21.68 -0.28
CA ILE A 352 -12.30 21.12 0.70
C ILE A 352 -13.11 20.00 0.03
N LEU A 353 -12.98 18.78 0.55
CA LEU A 353 -13.74 17.61 0.14
C LEU A 353 -15.17 17.64 0.68
N SER A 354 -15.35 18.05 1.95
CA SER A 354 -16.65 18.31 2.57
C SER A 354 -16.50 19.09 3.87
N THR A 355 -17.60 19.72 4.33
CA THR A 355 -17.71 20.27 5.69
C THR A 355 -18.97 19.71 6.35
N LYS A 356 -18.84 19.29 7.60
CA LYS A 356 -19.92 18.77 8.44
C LYS A 356 -20.28 19.79 9.53
N PRO A 357 -21.38 20.54 9.39
CA PRO A 357 -21.88 21.40 10.45
C PRO A 357 -22.63 20.59 11.50
N LEU A 358 -22.45 20.99 12.76
CA LEU A 358 -23.10 20.46 13.96
C LEU A 358 -23.59 21.63 14.83
N SER A 359 -24.72 21.46 15.52
CA SER A 359 -25.26 22.44 16.47
C SER A 359 -25.94 21.75 17.64
N GLY A 360 -25.85 22.34 18.83
CA GLY A 360 -26.50 21.85 20.04
C GLY A 360 -26.32 22.81 21.22
N ASN A 361 -26.90 22.48 22.37
CA ASN A 361 -26.80 23.37 23.54
C ASN A 361 -25.37 23.38 24.09
N THR A 362 -24.91 24.52 24.60
CA THR A 362 -23.61 24.64 25.27
C THR A 362 -23.45 23.60 26.38
N ASN A 363 -22.31 22.91 26.41
CA ASN A 363 -21.95 21.76 27.25
C ASN A 363 -22.64 20.43 26.92
N ASP A 364 -23.48 20.32 25.89
CA ASP A 364 -23.91 19.00 25.39
C ASP A 364 -22.78 18.34 24.57
N PRO A 365 -22.61 17.01 24.63
CA PRO A 365 -21.68 16.29 23.77
C PRO A 365 -22.14 16.33 22.31
N ALA A 366 -21.21 16.53 21.39
CA ALA A 366 -21.49 16.65 19.96
C ALA A 366 -21.97 15.34 19.32
N ASN A 367 -21.66 14.19 19.94
CA ASN A 367 -22.07 12.84 19.50
C ASN A 367 -21.78 12.54 18.01
N TYR A 368 -20.70 13.13 17.49
CA TYR A 368 -20.21 12.94 16.13
C TYR A 368 -18.82 12.30 16.13
N SER A 369 -18.53 11.52 15.09
CA SER A 369 -17.24 10.89 14.83
C SER A 369 -16.88 11.07 13.36
N THR A 370 -15.60 11.31 13.10
CA THR A 370 -15.00 11.43 11.77
C THR A 370 -14.86 10.09 11.05
N ALA A 371 -14.85 8.98 11.80
CA ALA A 371 -14.44 7.65 11.32
C ALA A 371 -15.16 7.17 10.05
N ASP A 372 -16.49 7.27 9.99
CA ASP A 372 -17.27 6.83 8.82
C ASP A 372 -16.99 7.69 7.58
N THR A 373 -16.71 8.98 7.78
CA THR A 373 -16.42 9.93 6.69
C THR A 373 -14.99 9.72 6.18
N ILE A 374 -14.03 9.53 7.09
CA ILE A 374 -12.66 9.11 6.76
C ILE A 374 -12.70 7.80 5.97
N GLN A 375 -13.39 6.77 6.47
CA GLN A 375 -13.49 5.47 5.79
C GLN A 375 -14.13 5.58 4.40
N SER A 376 -15.08 6.49 4.20
CA SER A 376 -15.65 6.78 2.88
C SER A 376 -14.60 7.33 1.90
N TYR A 377 -13.69 8.21 2.35
CA TYR A 377 -12.59 8.70 1.53
C TYR A 377 -11.48 7.66 1.32
N LEU A 378 -11.16 6.85 2.33
CA LEU A 378 -10.22 5.72 2.16
C LEU A 378 -10.70 4.76 1.06
N ASN A 379 -12.00 4.46 1.03
CA ASN A 379 -12.61 3.63 -0.02
C ASN A 379 -12.60 4.28 -1.43
N GLN A 380 -12.34 5.59 -1.52
CA GLN A 380 -12.18 6.34 -2.77
C GLN A 380 -10.70 6.48 -3.18
N GLY A 381 -9.77 5.86 -2.45
CA GLY A 381 -8.33 5.91 -2.76
C GLY A 381 -7.58 7.06 -2.08
N TYR A 382 -8.11 7.61 -0.99
CA TYR A 382 -7.35 8.52 -0.12
C TYR A 382 -6.62 7.76 1.00
N GLU A 383 -5.63 8.40 1.61
CA GLU A 383 -4.99 8.00 2.87
C GLU A 383 -5.18 9.13 3.90
N LEU A 384 -5.36 8.79 5.18
CA LEU A 384 -5.48 9.77 6.26
C LEU A 384 -4.10 10.35 6.61
N VAL A 385 -3.98 11.68 6.61
CA VAL A 385 -2.79 12.41 7.04
C VAL A 385 -2.91 12.83 8.51
N SER A 386 -4.03 13.46 8.89
CA SER A 386 -4.30 13.84 10.29
C SER A 386 -5.79 14.06 10.55
N ASP A 387 -6.21 13.83 11.79
CA ASP A 387 -7.53 14.18 12.31
C ASP A 387 -7.33 14.91 13.64
N ASN A 388 -7.82 16.16 13.75
CA ASN A 388 -7.75 16.94 14.98
C ASN A 388 -9.07 17.01 15.76
N TYR A 389 -10.11 16.28 15.32
CA TYR A 389 -11.41 16.27 15.96
C TYR A 389 -11.36 15.51 17.31
N PRO A 390 -11.73 16.13 18.45
CA PRO A 390 -11.61 15.50 19.75
C PRO A 390 -12.72 14.47 20.00
N ALA A 391 -12.35 13.32 20.56
CA ALA A 391 -13.29 12.23 20.86
C ALA A 391 -14.37 12.61 21.88
N ASP A 392 -14.11 13.60 22.74
CA ASP A 392 -15.05 14.18 23.70
C ASP A 392 -15.44 15.62 23.32
N ALA A 393 -15.64 15.89 22.02
CA ALA A 393 -16.17 17.17 21.55
C ALA A 393 -17.50 17.53 22.25
N HIS A 394 -17.53 18.69 22.92
CA HIS A 394 -18.73 19.31 23.47
C HIS A 394 -18.93 20.69 22.82
N PHE A 395 -20.18 21.11 22.66
CA PHE A 395 -20.50 22.45 22.17
C PHE A 395 -20.10 23.51 23.21
N THR A 396 -19.47 24.60 22.76
CA THR A 396 -19.19 25.78 23.61
C THR A 396 -19.97 27.00 23.13
N ASP A 397 -20.03 28.06 23.95
CA ASP A 397 -20.61 29.35 23.56
C ASP A 397 -19.87 30.01 22.38
N ALA A 398 -18.61 29.61 22.13
CA ALA A 398 -17.85 30.01 20.95
C ALA A 398 -17.98 28.96 19.84
N PRO A 399 -18.10 29.36 18.56
CA PRO A 399 -17.97 28.44 17.43
C PRO A 399 -16.62 27.73 17.44
N GLN A 400 -16.65 26.42 17.18
CA GLN A 400 -15.45 25.58 17.09
C GLN A 400 -15.28 25.08 15.65
N HIS A 401 -14.02 24.90 15.24
CA HIS A 401 -13.66 24.41 13.90
C HIS A 401 -12.59 23.32 14.05
N PHE A 402 -12.78 22.21 13.35
CA PHE A 402 -11.88 21.05 13.33
C PHE A 402 -11.59 20.63 11.89
N GLU A 403 -10.43 20.03 11.68
CA GLU A 403 -9.87 19.74 10.35
C GLU A 403 -9.37 18.30 10.27
N VAL A 404 -9.72 17.64 9.17
CA VAL A 404 -9.27 16.31 8.79
C VAL A 404 -8.56 16.42 7.45
N HIS A 405 -7.31 15.97 7.40
CA HIS A 405 -6.46 16.05 6.22
C HIS A 405 -6.26 14.67 5.60
N LEU A 406 -6.45 14.58 4.29
CA LEU A 406 -6.32 13.36 3.49
C LEU A 406 -5.41 13.64 2.30
N THR A 407 -4.64 12.63 1.88
CA THR A 407 -3.81 12.63 0.66
C THR A 407 -4.27 11.52 -0.27
N HIS A 408 -3.82 11.50 -1.53
CA HIS A 408 -4.12 10.39 -2.45
C HIS A 408 -3.22 9.18 -2.20
N GLU A 409 -3.80 7.98 -2.13
CA GLU A 409 -3.10 6.69 -2.20
C GLU A 409 -2.45 6.55 -3.59
N LYS A 410 -1.21 6.07 -3.63
CA LYS A 410 -0.46 5.84 -4.88
C LYS A 410 -0.01 4.40 -4.95
N VAL A 411 -0.48 3.67 -5.96
CA VAL A 411 -0.08 2.29 -6.22
C VAL A 411 0.90 2.23 -7.38
N GLN A 412 2.01 1.55 -7.15
CA GLN A 412 3.03 1.30 -8.16
C GLN A 412 2.89 -0.11 -8.72
N THR A 413 2.83 -0.22 -10.05
CA THR A 413 2.90 -1.48 -10.80
C THR A 413 4.08 -1.46 -11.76
N THR A 414 4.33 -2.58 -12.45
CA THR A 414 5.37 -2.69 -13.47
C THR A 414 4.73 -2.99 -14.82
N GLU A 415 5.13 -2.24 -15.84
CA GLU A 415 4.82 -2.50 -17.25
C GLU A 415 6.06 -3.14 -17.91
N GLN A 416 5.84 -4.12 -18.79
CA GLN A 416 6.90 -4.80 -19.53
C GLN A 416 6.66 -4.72 -21.04
N LYS A 417 7.76 -4.69 -21.80
CA LYS A 417 7.83 -4.86 -23.25
C LYS A 417 8.95 -5.83 -23.58
N GLU A 418 8.88 -6.49 -24.72
CA GLU A 418 9.96 -7.32 -25.25
C GLU A 418 10.31 -6.90 -26.67
N VAL A 419 11.58 -7.01 -27.02
CA VAL A 419 12.09 -6.89 -28.38
C VAL A 419 12.67 -8.25 -28.77
N ASN A 420 12.31 -8.74 -29.96
CA ASN A 420 12.71 -10.04 -30.48
C ASN A 420 13.72 -9.90 -31.62
N GLU A 421 14.54 -10.94 -31.84
CA GLU A 421 15.32 -11.11 -33.06
C GLU A 421 15.05 -12.49 -33.67
N THR A 422 14.75 -12.50 -34.97
CA THR A 422 14.56 -13.71 -35.78
C THR A 422 15.43 -13.62 -37.03
N ILE A 423 16.18 -14.69 -37.33
CA ILE A 423 16.97 -14.83 -38.55
C ILE A 423 16.42 -16.02 -39.34
N HIS A 424 15.79 -15.73 -40.47
CA HIS A 424 15.31 -16.73 -41.41
C HIS A 424 16.44 -17.27 -42.27
N TYR A 425 16.51 -18.59 -42.45
CA TYR A 425 17.45 -19.21 -43.38
C TYR A 425 16.71 -19.73 -44.62
N VAL A 426 17.20 -19.38 -45.82
CA VAL A 426 16.53 -19.71 -47.08
C VAL A 426 17.53 -20.31 -48.07
N ILE A 427 17.13 -21.35 -48.81
CA ILE A 427 17.93 -21.91 -49.90
C ILE A 427 17.46 -21.28 -51.22
N GLU A 428 18.35 -20.62 -51.97
CA GLU A 428 18.00 -19.85 -53.20
C GLU A 428 17.27 -20.71 -54.24
N ASP A 429 17.64 -21.98 -54.38
CA ASP A 429 17.10 -22.92 -55.37
C ASP A 429 16.07 -23.93 -54.81
N ASN A 430 15.82 -23.91 -53.50
CA ASN A 430 14.95 -24.85 -52.77
C ASN A 430 15.28 -26.35 -52.97
N ALA A 431 16.47 -26.72 -53.46
CA ALA A 431 16.79 -28.12 -53.78
C ALA A 431 17.21 -28.96 -52.55
N VAL A 432 17.51 -28.31 -51.42
CA VAL A 432 17.68 -28.93 -50.11
C VAL A 432 16.85 -28.20 -49.06
N THR A 433 16.57 -28.84 -47.93
CA THR A 433 15.86 -28.20 -46.81
C THR A 433 16.75 -27.12 -46.17
N ALA A 434 16.18 -25.93 -45.95
CA ALA A 434 16.86 -24.87 -45.22
C ALA A 434 17.13 -25.24 -43.75
N PRO A 435 18.18 -24.68 -43.12
CA PRO A 435 18.33 -24.72 -41.66
C PRO A 435 17.08 -24.14 -40.95
N VAL A 436 16.82 -24.58 -39.73
CA VAL A 436 15.77 -23.96 -38.90
C VAL A 436 16.13 -22.53 -38.53
N ASP A 437 15.15 -21.64 -38.59
CA ASP A 437 15.31 -20.23 -38.24
C ASP A 437 15.87 -20.05 -36.82
N TYR A 438 16.77 -19.08 -36.66
CA TYR A 438 17.25 -18.70 -35.34
C TYR A 438 16.27 -17.70 -34.71
N ILE A 439 15.88 -17.96 -33.47
CA ILE A 439 15.06 -17.08 -32.64
C ILE A 439 15.87 -16.78 -31.38
N ALA A 440 16.19 -15.51 -31.15
CA ALA A 440 16.93 -15.08 -29.97
C ALA A 440 16.06 -15.18 -28.70
N THR A 441 16.70 -15.22 -27.53
CA THR A 441 16.00 -14.92 -26.27
C THR A 441 15.60 -13.44 -26.30
N PRO A 442 14.32 -13.08 -26.08
CA PRO A 442 13.87 -11.69 -26.16
C PRO A 442 14.59 -10.79 -25.15
N ILE A 443 14.78 -9.51 -25.52
CA ILE A 443 15.26 -8.49 -24.60
C ILE A 443 14.05 -7.82 -23.95
N THR A 444 13.84 -8.11 -22.67
CA THR A 444 12.75 -7.53 -21.88
C THR A 444 13.15 -6.17 -21.33
N PHE A 445 12.25 -5.19 -21.45
CA PHE A 445 12.33 -3.90 -20.79
C PHE A 445 11.20 -3.76 -19.79
N SER A 446 11.46 -3.12 -18.65
CA SER A 446 10.45 -2.82 -17.64
C SER A 446 10.44 -1.33 -17.25
N ARG A 447 9.29 -0.82 -16.81
CA ARG A 447 9.19 0.49 -16.15
C ARG A 447 8.15 0.47 -15.04
N SER A 448 8.37 1.31 -14.03
CA SER A 448 7.37 1.57 -12.99
C SER A 448 6.23 2.43 -13.54
N VAL A 449 4.99 2.07 -13.20
CA VAL A 449 3.80 2.89 -13.42
C VAL A 449 3.22 3.23 -12.05
N THR A 450 3.22 4.50 -11.68
CA THR A 450 2.62 4.97 -10.42
C THR A 450 1.28 5.61 -10.74
N THR A 451 0.20 4.96 -10.29
CA THR A 451 -1.17 5.40 -10.49
C THR A 451 -1.72 5.99 -9.21
N ASP A 452 -2.18 7.22 -9.31
CA ASP A 452 -2.95 7.94 -8.29
C ASP A 452 -4.36 7.35 -8.21
N LYS A 453 -4.77 6.88 -7.02
CA LYS A 453 -6.01 6.11 -6.85
C LYS A 453 -7.29 6.94 -6.92
N VAL A 454 -7.20 8.23 -6.58
CA VAL A 454 -8.34 9.17 -6.59
C VAL A 454 -8.63 9.65 -8.01
N THR A 455 -7.59 10.07 -8.73
CA THR A 455 -7.72 10.65 -10.07
C THR A 455 -7.66 9.61 -11.19
N GLY A 456 -7.11 8.42 -10.91
CA GLY A 456 -6.78 7.41 -11.91
C GLY A 456 -5.59 7.78 -12.81
N GLN A 457 -4.91 8.91 -12.54
CA GLN A 457 -3.82 9.38 -13.38
C GLN A 457 -2.56 8.52 -13.17
N ALA A 458 -2.05 7.95 -14.27
CA ALA A 458 -0.80 7.21 -14.30
C ALA A 458 0.39 8.13 -14.62
N THR A 459 1.49 7.94 -13.89
CA THR A 459 2.80 8.52 -14.18
C THR A 459 3.80 7.40 -14.47
N TYR A 460 4.58 7.56 -15.53
CA TYR A 460 5.44 6.51 -16.07
C TYR A 460 6.91 6.81 -15.77
N GLY A 461 7.60 5.84 -15.17
CA GLY A 461 9.05 5.86 -15.04
C GLY A 461 9.77 5.66 -16.38
N ALA A 462 11.08 5.86 -16.38
CA ALA A 462 11.93 5.52 -17.52
C ALA A 462 11.96 3.99 -17.74
N TRP A 463 12.04 3.57 -19.00
CA TRP A 463 12.31 2.18 -19.35
C TRP A 463 13.72 1.77 -18.91
N GLN A 464 13.84 0.58 -18.33
CA GLN A 464 15.08 -0.07 -17.93
C GLN A 464 15.14 -1.45 -18.58
N ALA A 465 16.31 -1.85 -19.08
CA ALA A 465 16.51 -3.18 -19.64
C ALA A 465 16.67 -4.21 -18.50
N ASP A 466 15.98 -5.35 -18.59
CA ASP A 466 16.11 -6.46 -17.65
C ASP A 466 17.27 -7.37 -18.09
N GLY A 467 18.50 -6.85 -17.93
CA GLY A 467 19.74 -7.53 -18.30
C GLY A 467 20.37 -7.01 -19.59
N ALA A 468 20.10 -7.66 -20.72
CA ALA A 468 20.80 -7.40 -21.99
C ALA A 468 20.31 -6.11 -22.70
N THR A 469 21.18 -5.50 -23.50
CA THR A 469 20.85 -4.36 -24.39
C THR A 469 21.40 -4.54 -25.82
N SER A 470 21.85 -5.76 -26.15
CA SER A 470 22.29 -6.16 -27.48
C SER A 470 21.95 -7.62 -27.77
N PHE A 471 21.72 -7.92 -29.05
CA PHE A 471 21.67 -9.29 -29.57
C PHE A 471 23.06 -9.69 -30.06
N ALA A 472 23.59 -10.80 -29.54
CA ALA A 472 24.93 -11.29 -29.88
C ALA A 472 25.04 -11.71 -31.36
N ALA A 473 26.25 -11.64 -31.93
CA ALA A 473 26.48 -12.08 -33.30
C ALA A 473 26.16 -13.57 -33.50
N VAL A 474 25.41 -13.89 -34.57
CA VAL A 474 24.94 -15.25 -34.87
C VAL A 474 25.69 -15.81 -36.07
N ASN A 475 26.26 -17.01 -35.92
CA ASN A 475 26.89 -17.73 -37.03
C ASN A 475 25.83 -18.45 -37.86
N SER A 476 25.82 -18.24 -39.17
CA SER A 476 24.96 -18.97 -40.09
C SER A 476 25.36 -20.46 -40.14
N PRO A 477 24.41 -21.41 -40.05
CA PRO A 477 24.69 -22.84 -40.15
C PRO A 477 25.48 -23.24 -41.41
N THR A 478 26.20 -24.36 -41.35
CA THR A 478 26.88 -24.91 -42.54
C THR A 478 25.94 -25.82 -43.32
N VAL A 479 25.73 -25.53 -44.61
CA VAL A 479 24.96 -26.37 -45.55
C VAL A 479 25.91 -26.88 -46.64
N THR A 480 26.11 -28.19 -46.74
CA THR A 480 27.05 -28.80 -47.70
C THR A 480 26.66 -28.49 -49.15
N GLY A 481 27.62 -28.03 -49.97
CA GLY A 481 27.37 -27.63 -51.36
C GLY A 481 26.73 -26.25 -51.53
N TYR A 482 26.57 -25.48 -50.46
CA TYR A 482 26.02 -24.12 -50.49
C TYR A 482 26.88 -23.14 -49.67
N THR A 483 26.89 -21.88 -50.08
CA THR A 483 27.53 -20.77 -49.37
C THR A 483 26.46 -19.73 -48.98
N PRO A 484 26.33 -19.36 -47.70
CA PRO A 484 25.43 -18.27 -47.30
C PRO A 484 25.98 -16.91 -47.74
N ASP A 485 25.08 -16.01 -48.15
CA ASP A 485 25.37 -14.60 -48.44
C ASP A 485 25.98 -13.85 -47.25
N SER A 486 25.56 -14.19 -46.03
CA SER A 486 26.21 -13.79 -44.78
C SER A 486 26.58 -15.00 -43.93
N LYS A 487 27.87 -15.16 -43.64
CA LYS A 487 28.38 -16.21 -42.75
C LYS A 487 28.13 -15.91 -41.26
N VAL A 488 28.04 -14.63 -40.91
CA VAL A 488 27.82 -14.15 -39.53
C VAL A 488 26.93 -12.92 -39.56
N ILE A 489 25.80 -12.97 -38.87
CA ILE A 489 24.98 -11.79 -38.60
C ILE A 489 25.65 -11.05 -37.43
N ALA A 490 26.05 -9.81 -37.63
CA ALA A 490 26.78 -9.03 -36.63
C ALA A 490 25.91 -8.68 -35.40
N GLU A 491 26.55 -8.45 -34.26
CA GLU A 491 25.89 -8.01 -33.02
C GLU A 491 25.07 -6.73 -33.25
N ILE A 492 23.85 -6.69 -32.72
CA ILE A 492 22.98 -5.52 -32.78
C ILE A 492 22.91 -4.89 -31.39
N SER A 493 23.62 -3.77 -31.23
CA SER A 493 23.73 -3.01 -29.98
C SER A 493 22.75 -1.85 -29.89
N ASN A 494 22.57 -1.33 -28.66
CA ASN A 494 21.68 -0.20 -28.35
C ASN A 494 20.19 -0.48 -28.58
N ILE A 495 19.75 -1.70 -28.25
CA ILE A 495 18.33 -2.05 -28.23
C ILE A 495 17.64 -1.25 -27.10
N THR A 496 16.44 -0.74 -27.38
CA THR A 496 15.61 0.03 -26.44
C THR A 496 14.17 -0.49 -26.43
N ALA A 497 13.38 -0.11 -25.43
CA ALA A 497 11.96 -0.52 -25.32
C ALA A 497 11.03 -0.05 -26.46
N ASP A 498 11.52 0.83 -27.34
CA ASP A 498 10.79 1.29 -28.54
C ASP A 498 11.43 0.80 -29.85
N THR A 499 12.45 -0.07 -29.76
CA THR A 499 13.01 -0.78 -30.90
C THR A 499 12.01 -1.83 -31.37
N ALA A 500 11.66 -1.84 -32.66
CA ALA A 500 10.80 -2.86 -33.25
C ALA A 500 11.52 -4.21 -33.35
N ASP A 501 10.75 -5.31 -33.39
CA ASP A 501 11.28 -6.66 -33.61
C ASP A 501 12.14 -6.73 -34.86
N ILE A 502 13.28 -7.41 -34.73
CA ILE A 502 14.33 -7.46 -35.75
C ILE A 502 14.17 -8.77 -36.53
N VAL A 503 13.93 -8.64 -37.83
CA VAL A 503 13.91 -9.79 -38.74
C VAL A 503 15.05 -9.67 -39.75
N LYS A 504 15.82 -10.75 -39.90
CA LYS A 504 16.87 -10.91 -40.91
C LYS A 504 16.58 -12.13 -41.78
N THR A 505 17.21 -12.17 -42.95
CA THR A 505 17.19 -13.33 -43.83
C THR A 505 18.60 -13.58 -44.34
N VAL A 506 19.05 -14.83 -44.26
CA VAL A 506 20.32 -15.31 -44.84
C VAL A 506 19.97 -16.29 -45.94
N THR A 507 20.50 -16.05 -47.14
CA THR A 507 20.22 -16.85 -48.33
C THR A 507 21.44 -17.68 -48.72
N TYR A 508 21.25 -18.99 -48.82
CA TYR A 508 22.26 -19.95 -49.24
C TYR A 508 22.23 -20.13 -50.76
N LYS A 509 23.34 -19.81 -51.40
CA LYS A 509 23.56 -19.97 -52.83
C LYS A 509 24.29 -21.28 -53.10
N ARG A 510 23.83 -22.06 -54.08
CA ARG A 510 24.51 -23.32 -54.44
C ARG A 510 25.90 -23.03 -55.02
N ASN A 511 26.89 -23.75 -54.53
CA ASN A 511 28.26 -23.70 -55.02
C ASN A 511 28.35 -24.19 -56.48
N GLN A 512 29.43 -23.82 -57.17
CA GLN A 512 29.70 -24.21 -58.56
C GLN A 512 31.01 -24.99 -58.63
N GLY A 513 30.97 -26.16 -59.28
CA GLY A 513 32.13 -27.02 -59.52
C GLY A 513 32.61 -26.96 -60.97
N THR A 514 33.84 -27.39 -61.19
CA THR A 514 34.46 -27.48 -62.53
C THR A 514 35.09 -28.86 -62.75
N ILE A 515 35.07 -29.33 -64.00
CA ILE A 515 35.69 -30.59 -64.42
C ILE A 515 36.46 -30.35 -65.72
N THR A 516 37.74 -30.74 -65.72
CA THR A 516 38.65 -30.65 -66.85
C THR A 516 38.96 -32.06 -67.38
N VAL A 517 38.86 -32.28 -68.69
CA VAL A 517 39.25 -33.53 -69.35
C VAL A 517 40.33 -33.24 -70.40
N ASN A 518 41.55 -33.74 -70.18
CA ASN A 518 42.70 -33.55 -71.05
C ASN A 518 42.93 -34.76 -71.95
N TYR A 519 43.34 -34.51 -73.19
CA TYR A 519 43.71 -35.53 -74.16
C TYR A 519 45.19 -35.37 -74.50
N PHE A 520 45.95 -36.46 -74.44
CA PHE A 520 47.40 -36.47 -74.67
C PHE A 520 47.78 -37.42 -75.81
N ASP A 521 48.83 -37.05 -76.53
CA ASP A 521 49.59 -37.93 -77.41
C ASP A 521 50.80 -38.48 -76.65
N ASP A 522 50.87 -39.80 -76.52
CA ASP A 522 51.94 -40.52 -75.82
C ASP A 522 53.24 -40.61 -76.65
N VAL A 523 53.20 -40.31 -77.95
CA VAL A 523 54.39 -40.31 -78.83
C VAL A 523 55.19 -39.01 -78.68
N THR A 524 54.52 -37.85 -78.71
CA THR A 524 55.16 -36.54 -78.48
C THR A 524 55.17 -36.09 -77.03
N GLY A 525 54.25 -36.61 -76.20
CA GLY A 525 53.96 -36.11 -74.86
C GLY A 525 53.12 -34.82 -74.83
N GLU A 526 52.63 -34.34 -75.98
CA GLU A 526 51.86 -33.10 -76.06
C GLU A 526 50.37 -33.29 -75.72
N ARG A 527 49.75 -32.21 -75.23
CA ARG A 527 48.30 -32.18 -74.95
C ARG A 527 47.53 -31.78 -76.20
N LEU A 528 46.87 -32.75 -76.82
CA LEU A 528 46.09 -32.62 -78.04
C LEU A 528 44.88 -31.69 -77.90
N THR A 529 44.09 -31.83 -76.82
CA THR A 529 42.92 -30.96 -76.55
C THR A 529 42.47 -31.04 -75.09
N THR A 530 41.59 -30.13 -74.69
CA THR A 530 41.00 -30.06 -73.35
C THR A 530 39.52 -29.70 -73.42
N LYS A 531 38.70 -30.39 -72.63
CA LYS A 531 37.30 -30.06 -72.39
C LYS A 531 37.12 -29.56 -70.96
N GLU A 532 36.65 -28.33 -70.83
CA GLU A 532 36.16 -27.78 -69.56
C GLU A 532 34.63 -27.95 -69.46
N LEU A 533 34.16 -28.22 -68.24
CA LEU A 533 32.74 -28.39 -67.88
C LEU A 533 32.48 -27.65 -66.56
N THR A 534 31.29 -27.08 -66.41
CA THR A 534 30.88 -26.31 -65.21
C THR A 534 29.43 -26.62 -64.83
N GLY A 535 29.12 -26.73 -63.54
CA GLY A 535 27.76 -26.95 -63.04
C GLY A 535 27.65 -26.78 -61.53
N GLY A 536 26.44 -26.84 -60.98
CA GLY A 536 26.22 -26.73 -59.54
C GLY A 536 26.70 -27.97 -58.79
N THR A 537 27.21 -27.80 -57.58
CA THR A 537 27.65 -28.94 -56.75
C THR A 537 26.52 -29.97 -56.59
N GLY A 538 26.83 -31.23 -56.91
CA GLY A 538 25.89 -32.35 -56.92
C GLY A 538 25.20 -32.61 -58.27
N ASP A 539 25.30 -31.71 -59.25
CA ASP A 539 24.73 -31.93 -60.59
C ASP A 539 25.50 -33.04 -61.33
N SER A 540 24.78 -33.93 -62.03
CA SER A 540 25.36 -34.94 -62.93
C SER A 540 25.83 -34.31 -64.24
N VAL A 541 26.85 -34.93 -64.84
CA VAL A 541 27.59 -34.36 -65.98
C VAL A 541 27.20 -35.07 -67.28
N ASP A 542 26.52 -34.37 -68.20
CA ASP A 542 26.20 -34.88 -69.53
C ASP A 542 27.37 -34.66 -70.51
N TYR A 543 28.42 -35.45 -70.35
CA TYR A 543 29.58 -35.46 -71.25
C TYR A 543 30.17 -36.86 -71.37
N THR A 544 30.66 -37.21 -72.56
CA THR A 544 31.40 -38.46 -72.82
C THR A 544 32.62 -38.17 -73.70
N THR A 545 33.70 -38.94 -73.52
CA THR A 545 34.95 -38.78 -74.27
C THR A 545 34.89 -39.37 -75.68
N ALA A 546 33.87 -40.18 -75.98
CA ALA A 546 33.84 -41.10 -77.12
C ALA A 546 34.01 -40.42 -78.49
N GLN A 547 33.32 -39.30 -78.74
CA GLN A 547 33.42 -38.57 -80.01
C GLN A 547 34.81 -37.96 -80.22
N THR A 548 35.40 -37.39 -79.17
CA THR A 548 36.74 -36.81 -79.24
C THR A 548 37.80 -37.88 -79.49
N ILE A 549 37.72 -39.02 -78.79
CA ILE A 549 38.59 -40.18 -79.06
C ILE A 549 38.46 -40.63 -80.52
N GLN A 550 37.23 -40.84 -80.99
CA GLN A 550 36.95 -41.26 -82.37
C GLN A 550 37.58 -40.32 -83.41
N SER A 551 37.52 -39.00 -83.18
CA SER A 551 38.11 -38.02 -84.10
C SER A 551 39.64 -38.12 -84.21
N TYR A 552 40.34 -38.59 -83.17
CA TYR A 552 41.78 -38.85 -83.24
C TYR A 552 42.09 -40.23 -83.85
N LEU A 553 41.25 -41.25 -83.63
CA LEU A 553 41.39 -42.55 -84.32
C LEU A 553 41.33 -42.37 -85.86
N GLU A 554 40.47 -41.48 -86.34
CA GLU A 554 40.36 -41.13 -87.76
C GLU A 554 41.58 -40.35 -88.30
N GLN A 555 42.43 -39.80 -87.41
CA GLN A 555 43.70 -39.15 -87.73
C GLN A 555 44.90 -40.11 -87.60
N ASN A 556 44.65 -41.44 -87.59
CA ASN A 556 45.63 -42.51 -87.39
C ASN A 556 46.25 -42.60 -85.98
N TYR A 557 45.56 -42.09 -84.95
CA TYR A 557 45.90 -42.45 -83.57
C TYR A 557 45.26 -43.79 -83.16
N GLU A 558 45.76 -44.39 -82.08
CA GLU A 558 45.20 -45.55 -81.39
C GLU A 558 44.95 -45.21 -79.92
N LYS A 559 43.91 -45.78 -79.30
CA LYS A 559 43.55 -45.49 -77.89
C LYS A 559 44.44 -46.25 -76.91
N VAL A 560 45.05 -45.53 -75.97
CA VAL A 560 45.81 -46.10 -74.85
C VAL A 560 44.97 -46.14 -73.57
N SER A 561 44.42 -45.01 -73.10
CA SER A 561 43.65 -44.97 -71.84
C SER A 561 42.58 -43.87 -71.81
N ASP A 562 41.67 -43.92 -70.83
CA ASP A 562 40.58 -42.96 -70.64
C ASP A 562 40.07 -43.00 -69.20
N ALA A 563 40.59 -42.10 -68.36
CA ALA A 563 40.27 -42.01 -66.94
C ALA A 563 38.88 -41.42 -66.68
N TYR A 564 38.33 -40.62 -67.60
CA TYR A 564 37.00 -40.03 -67.45
C TYR A 564 35.92 -41.11 -67.54
N THR A 565 35.94 -41.95 -68.57
CA THR A 565 34.98 -43.06 -68.71
C THR A 565 35.12 -44.08 -67.57
N ALA A 566 36.33 -44.26 -67.03
CA ALA A 566 36.56 -45.14 -65.88
C ALA A 566 35.96 -44.63 -64.56
N ALA A 567 35.65 -43.33 -64.44
CA ALA A 567 35.14 -42.72 -63.21
C ALA A 567 33.64 -42.90 -62.97
N GLY A 568 32.85 -43.23 -64.00
CA GLY A 568 31.42 -43.56 -63.87
C GLY A 568 30.49 -42.33 -63.80
N ASP A 569 29.60 -42.27 -62.81
CA ASP A 569 28.65 -41.15 -62.58
C ASP A 569 29.41 -39.95 -61.99
N VAL A 570 30.16 -39.25 -62.85
CA VAL A 570 30.89 -38.04 -62.49
C VAL A 570 29.88 -36.91 -62.22
N LYS A 571 30.05 -36.24 -61.08
CA LYS A 571 29.25 -35.08 -60.65
C LYS A 571 30.15 -33.90 -60.35
N PHE A 572 29.60 -32.69 -60.46
CA PHE A 572 30.30 -31.51 -59.99
C PHE A 572 30.43 -31.53 -58.46
N THR A 573 31.59 -31.14 -57.95
CA THR A 573 31.86 -31.01 -56.52
C THR A 573 32.40 -29.61 -56.22
N ASP A 574 32.43 -29.21 -54.95
CA ASP A 574 33.02 -27.94 -54.50
C ASP A 574 34.53 -27.81 -54.86
N THR A 575 35.19 -28.92 -55.20
CA THR A 575 36.58 -28.95 -55.67
C THR A 575 36.68 -29.25 -57.17
N PRO A 576 37.55 -28.56 -57.93
CA PRO A 576 37.85 -28.90 -59.33
C PRO A 576 38.34 -30.35 -59.48
N GLN A 577 37.88 -31.03 -60.52
CA GLN A 577 38.30 -32.41 -60.87
C GLN A 577 38.99 -32.42 -62.23
N VAL A 578 39.98 -33.29 -62.40
CA VAL A 578 40.74 -33.44 -63.65
C VAL A 578 40.80 -34.92 -64.05
N PHE A 579 40.56 -35.18 -65.33
CA PHE A 579 40.64 -36.52 -65.94
C PHE A 579 41.52 -36.48 -67.20
N GLU A 580 42.15 -37.60 -67.55
CA GLU A 580 43.10 -37.69 -68.65
C GLU A 580 42.76 -38.86 -69.59
N VAL A 581 43.03 -38.66 -70.88
CA VAL A 581 42.77 -39.61 -71.98
C VAL A 581 44.03 -39.66 -72.83
N HIS A 582 44.53 -40.86 -73.11
CA HIS A 582 45.82 -41.07 -73.78
C HIS A 582 45.66 -41.80 -75.11
N LEU A 583 46.42 -41.34 -76.11
CA LEU A 583 46.39 -41.76 -77.52
C LEU A 583 47.83 -41.94 -78.02
N THR A 584 48.07 -42.82 -79.00
CA THR A 584 49.40 -43.06 -79.62
C THR A 584 49.29 -43.15 -81.14
N HIS A 585 50.39 -43.19 -81.90
CA HIS A 585 50.36 -43.25 -83.37
C HIS A 585 50.29 -44.68 -83.94
N ALA A 586 49.53 -44.89 -85.02
CA ALA A 586 49.55 -46.13 -85.81
C ALA A 586 50.75 -46.20 -86.80
N THR A 587 51.15 -47.41 -87.23
CA THR A 587 52.34 -47.63 -88.10
C THR A 587 52.14 -48.65 -89.26
N ASP A 588 52.92 -48.56 -90.33
CA ASP A 588 53.00 -49.52 -91.49
C ASP A 588 54.47 -49.93 -91.80
N SER A 589 54.73 -50.94 -92.66
CA SER A 589 56.12 -51.35 -93.03
C SER A 589 56.31 -51.98 -94.44
N THR A 590 57.49 -51.81 -95.06
CA THR A 590 57.89 -52.32 -96.41
C THR A 590 59.36 -52.83 -96.46
N THR A 591 59.90 -53.27 -97.63
CA THR A 591 61.28 -53.86 -97.77
C THR A 591 62.08 -53.42 -99.03
N GLU A 592 63.42 -53.57 -99.02
CA GLU A 592 64.41 -53.09 -100.04
C GLU A 592 65.52 -54.17 -100.33
N GLN A 593 66.20 -54.17 -101.52
CA GLN A 593 67.23 -55.20 -101.91
C GLN A 593 68.45 -54.67 -102.75
N LYS A 594 69.64 -55.31 -102.68
CA LYS A 594 70.90 -55.08 -103.48
C LYS A 594 71.65 -56.38 -103.91
N VAL A 595 72.64 -56.30 -104.85
CA VAL A 595 73.47 -57.45 -105.38
C VAL A 595 74.96 -57.14 -105.72
N VAL A 596 75.86 -58.16 -105.71
CA VAL A 596 77.34 -58.10 -106.00
C VAL A 596 77.86 -59.33 -106.81
N ASN A 597 78.90 -59.20 -107.66
CA ASN A 597 79.40 -60.23 -108.63
C ASN A 597 80.96 -60.41 -108.67
N GLU A 598 81.50 -61.55 -109.15
CA GLU A 598 82.95 -61.77 -109.44
C GLU A 598 83.20 -62.35 -110.87
N LYS A 599 84.29 -61.93 -111.55
CA LYS A 599 84.78 -62.45 -112.83
C LYS A 599 86.32 -62.61 -112.90
N ILE A 600 86.85 -63.56 -113.68
CA ILE A 600 88.29 -63.82 -113.85
C ILE A 600 88.65 -64.11 -115.32
N HIS A 601 89.66 -63.43 -115.87
CA HIS A 601 90.14 -63.57 -117.25
C HIS A 601 91.44 -64.37 -117.38
N TYR A 602 91.65 -65.06 -118.51
CA TYR A 602 92.87 -65.86 -118.79
C TYR A 602 93.50 -65.49 -120.15
N VAL A 603 94.74 -65.00 -120.16
CA VAL A 603 95.43 -64.49 -121.37
C VAL A 603 96.87 -65.04 -121.51
N TYR A 604 97.50 -64.93 -122.68
CA TYR A 604 98.93 -65.19 -122.89
C TYR A 604 99.76 -63.90 -122.62
N ASP A 605 101.09 -64.00 -122.57
CA ASP A 605 101.99 -62.84 -122.40
C ASP A 605 101.79 -61.72 -123.46
N ASP A 606 101.22 -62.02 -124.64
CA ASP A 606 100.88 -61.05 -125.68
C ASP A 606 99.48 -60.41 -125.50
N GLY A 607 98.78 -60.75 -124.40
CA GLY A 607 97.43 -60.27 -124.08
C GLY A 607 96.30 -60.98 -124.84
N SER A 608 96.60 -61.91 -125.76
CA SER A 608 95.57 -62.69 -126.44
C SER A 608 94.92 -63.71 -125.50
N PRO A 609 93.63 -64.08 -125.67
CA PRO A 609 92.96 -65.03 -124.78
C PRO A 609 93.65 -66.40 -124.75
N ALA A 610 93.96 -66.87 -123.54
CA ALA A 610 94.53 -68.20 -123.28
C ALA A 610 93.45 -69.22 -122.90
N ALA A 611 92.39 -68.78 -122.22
CA ALA A 611 91.19 -69.57 -121.95
C ALA A 611 89.97 -68.64 -121.77
N THR A 612 88.78 -69.23 -121.73
CA THR A 612 87.53 -68.51 -121.45
C THR A 612 87.49 -68.01 -120.01
N ASP A 613 86.92 -66.83 -119.81
CA ASP A 613 86.72 -66.23 -118.48
C ASP A 613 85.85 -67.11 -117.56
N TYR A 614 86.03 -66.94 -116.25
CA TYR A 614 85.14 -67.47 -115.20
C TYR A 614 84.23 -66.34 -114.67
N GLU A 615 82.96 -66.63 -114.42
CA GLU A 615 82.00 -65.75 -113.73
C GLU A 615 81.32 -66.51 -112.58
N ALA A 616 81.13 -65.84 -111.44
CA ALA A 616 80.51 -66.41 -110.24
C ALA A 616 79.02 -66.02 -110.10
N LEU A 617 78.26 -66.79 -109.30
CA LEU A 617 76.86 -66.49 -108.98
C LEU A 617 76.73 -65.30 -108.01
N PRO A 618 75.96 -64.24 -108.35
CA PRO A 618 75.89 -63.04 -107.52
C PRO A 618 75.31 -63.23 -106.11
N ILE A 619 75.77 -62.39 -105.19
CA ILE A 619 75.37 -62.33 -103.77
C ILE A 619 74.38 -61.18 -103.55
N SER A 620 73.29 -61.37 -102.79
CA SER A 620 72.22 -60.38 -102.55
C SER A 620 71.92 -60.08 -101.07
N PHE A 621 71.29 -58.93 -100.78
CA PHE A 621 70.98 -58.44 -99.43
C PHE A 621 69.63 -57.68 -99.34
N THR A 622 68.88 -57.81 -98.24
CA THR A 622 67.56 -57.18 -97.99
C THR A 622 67.42 -56.41 -96.65
N ARG A 623 66.46 -55.46 -96.51
CA ARG A 623 66.08 -54.81 -95.22
C ARG A 623 64.61 -54.34 -95.15
N THR A 624 64.12 -54.02 -93.94
CA THR A 624 62.75 -53.49 -93.65
C THR A 624 62.74 -51.97 -93.42
N VAL A 625 61.62 -51.30 -93.69
CA VAL A 625 61.37 -49.87 -93.40
C VAL A 625 59.98 -49.71 -92.75
N THR A 626 59.87 -48.96 -91.65
CA THR A 626 58.61 -48.70 -90.92
C THR A 626 58.21 -47.23 -91.03
N THR A 627 56.92 -46.94 -91.18
CA THR A 627 56.33 -45.60 -91.33
C THR A 627 55.35 -45.29 -90.21
N ASP A 628 55.49 -44.15 -89.55
CA ASP A 628 54.48 -43.55 -88.66
C ASP A 628 53.34 -42.93 -89.49
N LYS A 629 52.07 -43.24 -89.19
CA LYS A 629 50.90 -42.79 -89.97
C LYS A 629 50.36 -41.41 -89.60
N VAL A 630 50.80 -40.83 -88.48
CA VAL A 630 50.43 -39.47 -88.07
C VAL A 630 51.47 -38.48 -88.59
N THR A 631 52.77 -38.82 -88.48
CA THR A 631 53.88 -37.93 -88.86
C THR A 631 54.48 -38.20 -90.25
N GLY A 632 54.29 -39.41 -90.79
CA GLY A 632 54.92 -39.86 -92.04
C GLY A 632 56.41 -40.23 -91.90
N GLN A 633 56.96 -40.25 -90.69
CA GLN A 633 58.39 -40.50 -90.47
C GLN A 633 58.79 -41.96 -90.77
N LEU A 634 59.89 -42.13 -91.51
CA LEU A 634 60.46 -43.44 -91.86
C LEU A 634 61.58 -43.85 -90.90
N THR A 635 61.56 -45.11 -90.47
CA THR A 635 62.61 -45.77 -89.67
C THR A 635 63.12 -47.01 -90.41
N TYR A 636 64.43 -47.10 -90.65
CA TYR A 636 65.04 -48.16 -91.45
C TYR A 636 65.68 -49.25 -90.56
N GLY A 637 65.41 -50.52 -90.88
CA GLY A 637 66.08 -51.68 -90.28
C GLY A 637 67.47 -51.95 -90.89
N ALA A 638 68.17 -52.92 -90.30
CA ALA A 638 69.49 -53.37 -90.77
C ALA A 638 69.40 -54.23 -92.04
N TRP A 639 70.48 -54.21 -92.84
CA TRP A 639 70.65 -55.10 -94.00
C TRP A 639 71.02 -56.52 -93.58
N GLN A 640 70.44 -57.50 -94.27
CA GLN A 640 70.64 -58.94 -94.08
C GLN A 640 71.10 -59.57 -95.40
N ALA A 641 72.05 -60.51 -95.36
CA ALA A 641 72.51 -61.23 -96.56
C ALA A 641 71.57 -62.39 -96.90
N ASP A 642 71.15 -62.50 -98.16
CA ASP A 642 70.14 -63.48 -98.57
C ASP A 642 70.76 -64.85 -98.94
N ASN A 643 71.94 -64.86 -99.59
CA ASN A 643 72.48 -66.07 -100.25
C ASN A 643 74.01 -66.31 -100.10
N GLY A 644 74.72 -65.54 -99.28
CA GLY A 644 76.15 -65.77 -99.00
C GLY A 644 76.92 -64.48 -98.69
N THR A 645 78.23 -64.59 -98.44
CA THR A 645 79.16 -63.45 -98.30
C THR A 645 80.57 -63.75 -98.84
N SER A 646 80.73 -64.78 -99.69
CA SER A 646 82.02 -65.14 -100.29
C SER A 646 81.92 -65.75 -101.70
N PHE A 647 82.97 -65.56 -102.51
CA PHE A 647 83.18 -66.19 -103.81
C PHE A 647 84.34 -67.18 -103.74
N SER A 648 84.09 -68.44 -104.13
CA SER A 648 85.03 -69.57 -103.98
C SER A 648 86.30 -69.48 -104.83
N ALA A 649 87.37 -70.15 -104.40
CA ALA A 649 88.64 -70.21 -105.14
C ALA A 649 88.52 -70.92 -106.50
N VAL A 650 89.24 -70.44 -107.52
CA VAL A 650 89.14 -70.88 -108.92
C VAL A 650 90.51 -71.33 -109.45
N SER A 651 90.59 -72.50 -110.09
CA SER A 651 91.86 -73.03 -110.64
C SER A 651 92.07 -72.68 -112.11
N SER A 652 93.27 -72.24 -112.46
CA SER A 652 93.61 -71.77 -113.81
C SER A 652 93.82 -72.93 -114.81
N PRO A 653 93.25 -72.90 -116.03
CA PRO A 653 93.30 -74.01 -117.01
C PRO A 653 94.72 -74.43 -117.43
N LYS A 654 95.02 -75.73 -117.54
CA LYS A 654 96.38 -76.20 -117.89
C LYS A 654 96.63 -76.18 -119.41
N ILE A 655 97.62 -75.42 -119.88
CA ILE A 655 97.96 -75.26 -121.31
C ILE A 655 99.35 -75.85 -121.61
N THR A 656 99.42 -76.83 -122.51
CA THR A 656 100.68 -77.56 -122.80
C THR A 656 101.75 -76.64 -123.40
N GLY A 657 102.96 -76.68 -122.83
CA GLY A 657 104.09 -75.84 -123.25
C GLY A 657 104.08 -74.43 -122.64
N TYR A 658 103.06 -74.10 -121.84
CA TYR A 658 102.93 -72.83 -121.12
C TYR A 658 102.72 -73.04 -119.61
N THR A 659 103.02 -72.02 -118.82
CA THR A 659 102.82 -71.98 -117.36
C THR A 659 102.05 -70.72 -116.97
N PRO A 660 100.95 -70.81 -116.19
CA PRO A 660 100.19 -69.64 -115.74
C PRO A 660 100.92 -68.83 -114.65
N SER A 661 100.62 -67.53 -114.58
CA SER A 661 101.12 -66.61 -113.55
C SER A 661 100.56 -66.91 -112.16
N GLN A 662 99.36 -67.49 -112.08
CA GLN A 662 98.75 -68.03 -110.87
C GLN A 662 98.08 -69.36 -111.23
N GLN A 663 98.42 -70.43 -110.50
CA GLN A 663 97.80 -71.74 -110.69
C GLN A 663 96.36 -71.80 -110.14
N VAL A 664 96.07 -70.99 -109.12
CA VAL A 664 94.76 -70.87 -108.43
C VAL A 664 94.57 -69.42 -107.98
N ILE A 665 93.37 -68.89 -108.19
CA ILE A 665 92.87 -67.65 -107.63
C ILE A 665 92.18 -67.97 -106.30
N SER A 666 92.60 -67.32 -105.21
CA SER A 666 92.03 -67.55 -103.87
C SER A 666 90.59 -67.02 -103.71
N GLU A 667 89.85 -67.66 -102.80
CA GLU A 667 88.51 -67.25 -102.33
C GLU A 667 88.51 -65.79 -101.84
N ILE A 668 87.41 -65.09 -102.06
CA ILE A 668 87.14 -63.77 -101.48
C ILE A 668 86.02 -63.91 -100.46
N THR A 669 86.27 -63.55 -99.21
CA THR A 669 85.29 -63.53 -98.12
C THR A 669 85.00 -62.10 -97.66
N GLY A 670 83.84 -61.89 -97.01
CA GLY A 670 83.48 -60.59 -96.42
C GLY A 670 82.71 -59.64 -97.35
N ILE A 671 82.03 -60.18 -98.37
CA ILE A 671 81.13 -59.39 -99.24
C ILE A 671 79.95 -58.84 -98.42
N THR A 672 79.64 -57.56 -98.60
CA THR A 672 78.52 -56.83 -97.95
C THR A 672 77.62 -56.16 -99.00
N ALA A 673 76.46 -55.64 -98.58
CA ALA A 673 75.50 -54.94 -99.44
C ALA A 673 76.07 -53.71 -100.19
N ASP A 674 77.22 -53.19 -99.77
CA ASP A 674 77.91 -52.05 -100.37
C ASP A 674 79.25 -52.42 -101.04
N THR A 675 79.56 -53.72 -101.15
CA THR A 675 80.78 -54.20 -101.82
C THR A 675 80.64 -54.11 -103.34
N PRO A 676 81.60 -53.52 -104.08
CA PRO A 676 81.56 -53.47 -105.54
C PRO A 676 81.85 -54.82 -106.20
N ASN A 677 81.45 -54.99 -107.46
CA ASN A 677 81.78 -56.16 -108.29
C ASN A 677 83.32 -56.30 -108.47
N ILE A 678 83.78 -57.53 -108.67
CA ILE A 678 85.22 -57.89 -108.60
C ILE A 678 85.71 -58.54 -109.91
N GLU A 679 86.88 -58.13 -110.41
CA GLU A 679 87.51 -58.72 -111.61
C GLU A 679 89.01 -59.05 -111.37
N LYS A 680 89.53 -60.14 -111.97
CA LYS A 680 90.95 -60.58 -111.89
C LYS A 680 91.47 -61.11 -113.24
N ILE A 681 92.80 -61.22 -113.43
CA ILE A 681 93.43 -61.70 -114.68
C ILE A 681 94.62 -62.64 -114.38
N VAL A 682 94.76 -63.73 -115.16
CA VAL A 682 95.89 -64.68 -115.12
C VAL A 682 96.57 -64.81 -116.50
N VAL A 683 97.90 -64.88 -116.53
CA VAL A 683 98.74 -64.77 -117.75
C VAL A 683 99.60 -66.02 -117.99
N TYR A 684 99.68 -66.55 -119.22
CA TYR A 684 100.41 -67.78 -119.57
C TYR A 684 101.71 -67.53 -120.36
N ARG A 685 102.83 -68.16 -119.91
CA ARG A 685 104.20 -67.98 -120.46
C ARG A 685 104.80 -69.27 -121.03
N LYS A 686 105.59 -69.21 -122.10
CA LYS A 686 106.12 -70.38 -122.86
C LYS A 686 107.46 -70.93 -122.32
N ASN A 687 107.67 -72.25 -122.42
CA ASN A 687 108.83 -72.97 -121.85
C ASN A 687 110.04 -73.17 -122.85
N PRO A 688 111.32 -73.18 -122.41
CA PRO A 688 112.54 -73.25 -123.27
C PRO A 688 113.16 -74.67 -123.52
N PRO A 689 114.12 -74.84 -124.48
CA PRO A 689 114.69 -76.14 -124.91
C PRO A 689 116.04 -76.60 -124.26
N ILE A 690 116.47 -77.86 -124.50
CA ILE A 690 117.46 -78.64 -123.70
C ILE A 690 118.76 -79.01 -124.47
N ILE A 691 119.94 -79.07 -123.79
CA ILE A 691 121.27 -79.51 -124.30
C ILE A 691 122.02 -80.36 -123.22
N VAL A 692 122.96 -81.26 -123.58
CA VAL A 692 123.73 -82.19 -122.69
C VAL A 692 125.24 -82.27 -123.02
N PRO A 693 126.18 -82.22 -122.04
CA PRO A 693 127.37 -83.12 -121.96
C PRO A 693 127.86 -83.43 -120.48
N PRO A 694 129.03 -84.11 -120.19
CA PRO A 694 129.21 -84.95 -118.97
C PRO A 694 130.35 -84.66 -117.92
N VAL A 695 130.16 -85.19 -116.68
CA VAL A 695 131.12 -85.72 -115.62
C VAL A 695 132.13 -84.81 -114.81
N ILE A 696 131.83 -84.60 -113.49
CA ILE A 696 132.66 -84.64 -112.20
C ILE A 696 133.97 -83.78 -112.09
N PRO A 697 134.26 -82.94 -111.02
CA PRO A 697 134.38 -83.27 -109.56
C PRO A 697 133.95 -82.19 -108.48
N ASP A 698 134.38 -82.39 -107.20
CA ASP A 698 133.88 -81.92 -105.87
C ASP A 698 134.14 -80.46 -105.32
N ILE A 699 133.21 -80.00 -104.42
CA ILE A 699 133.34 -79.27 -103.09
C ILE A 699 134.14 -77.91 -103.03
N PRO A 700 133.62 -76.75 -102.46
CA PRO A 700 133.43 -76.48 -101.00
C PRO A 700 132.29 -75.48 -100.58
N ALA A 701 132.36 -74.84 -99.38
CA ALA A 701 131.20 -74.44 -98.52
C ALA A 701 131.10 -72.96 -98.00
N ILE A 702 129.88 -72.56 -97.54
CA ILE A 702 129.35 -71.47 -96.63
C ILE A 702 130.03 -70.07 -96.47
N PRO A 703 129.27 -68.97 -96.21
CA PRO A 703 129.15 -68.39 -94.82
C PRO A 703 127.75 -67.79 -94.41
N GLN A 704 127.63 -67.20 -93.20
CA GLN A 704 126.36 -66.97 -92.42
C GLN A 704 125.94 -65.50 -92.07
N PHE A 705 124.65 -65.33 -91.66
CA PHE A 705 124.06 -64.41 -90.63
C PHE A 705 124.04 -62.86 -90.85
N PRO A 706 123.24 -62.00 -90.12
CA PRO A 706 122.64 -62.13 -88.75
C PRO A 706 121.12 -61.76 -88.54
N ASP A 707 120.66 -61.74 -87.28
CA ASP A 707 119.24 -61.79 -86.79
C ASP A 707 118.60 -60.49 -86.19
N GLN A 708 117.25 -60.49 -86.12
CA GLN A 708 116.26 -59.86 -85.17
C GLN A 708 116.32 -58.34 -84.75
N PRO A 709 115.17 -57.70 -84.39
CA PRO A 709 114.53 -57.85 -83.06
C PRO A 709 112.97 -57.86 -83.04
N GLU A 710 112.37 -57.89 -81.84
CA GLU A 710 110.96 -58.29 -81.55
C GLU A 710 110.09 -57.22 -80.80
N VAL A 711 108.75 -57.37 -80.91
CA VAL A 711 107.55 -56.83 -80.19
C VAL A 711 107.61 -55.61 -79.22
N PRO A 712 106.49 -54.85 -79.09
CA PRO A 712 105.66 -55.02 -77.86
C PRO A 712 104.12 -54.99 -78.06
N THR A 713 103.38 -55.41 -77.02
CA THR A 713 101.95 -55.78 -77.04
C THR A 713 100.96 -54.74 -76.45
N LEU A 714 99.66 -55.00 -76.67
CA LEU A 714 98.44 -54.24 -76.28
C LEU A 714 98.31 -53.85 -74.78
N PRO A 715 97.53 -52.78 -74.49
CA PRO A 715 96.73 -52.65 -73.28
C PRO A 715 95.22 -52.97 -73.50
N GLN A 716 94.51 -53.29 -72.42
CA GLN A 716 93.16 -53.88 -72.41
C GLN A 716 91.99 -52.87 -72.31
N ILE A 717 90.78 -53.36 -72.59
CA ILE A 717 89.49 -52.73 -72.29
C ILE A 717 89.23 -52.72 -70.76
N PRO A 718 88.84 -51.59 -70.15
CA PRO A 718 88.29 -51.56 -68.79
C PRO A 718 86.80 -51.93 -68.74
N THR A 719 86.41 -52.66 -67.70
CA THR A 719 85.04 -53.11 -67.42
C THR A 719 84.17 -52.08 -66.67
N VAL A 720 82.86 -52.32 -66.70
CA VAL A 720 81.78 -51.55 -66.04
C VAL A 720 81.89 -51.54 -64.50
N PRO A 721 81.60 -50.42 -63.84
CA PRO A 721 81.19 -50.40 -62.42
C PRO A 721 79.66 -50.36 -62.25
N GLN A 722 79.13 -51.26 -61.41
CA GLN A 722 77.76 -51.22 -60.86
C GLN A 722 77.81 -50.69 -59.40
N LEU A 723 76.64 -50.36 -58.81
CA LEU A 723 76.31 -50.04 -57.39
C LEU A 723 76.02 -48.56 -57.10
N PRO A 724 75.22 -48.22 -56.03
CA PRO A 724 74.72 -49.09 -54.96
C PRO A 724 73.20 -49.11 -54.68
N ASP A 725 72.76 -50.12 -53.92
CA ASP A 725 71.45 -50.22 -53.25
C ASP A 725 71.43 -49.57 -51.84
N LEU A 726 70.24 -49.57 -51.21
CA LEU A 726 69.90 -49.42 -49.77
C LEU A 726 69.59 -47.98 -49.25
N PRO A 727 68.70 -47.82 -48.23
CA PRO A 727 68.32 -48.80 -47.20
C PRO A 727 66.81 -49.11 -46.95
N ASN A 728 66.59 -50.12 -46.11
CA ASN A 728 65.30 -50.73 -45.70
C ASN A 728 64.49 -49.93 -44.64
N ILE A 729 63.16 -49.86 -44.82
CA ILE A 729 62.08 -50.56 -44.04
C ILE A 729 62.43 -50.91 -42.56
N PRO A 730 61.63 -50.60 -41.49
CA PRO A 730 60.18 -50.88 -41.30
C PRO A 730 59.36 -49.76 -40.57
N GLY A 731 58.06 -49.84 -40.26
CA GLY A 731 56.98 -50.82 -40.49
C GLY A 731 55.72 -50.51 -39.61
N ARG A 732 54.51 -50.86 -40.07
CA ARG A 732 53.21 -50.84 -39.33
C ARG A 732 53.23 -51.77 -38.08
N PRO A 733 52.27 -51.77 -37.09
CA PRO A 733 50.81 -51.50 -37.24
C PRO A 733 49.99 -50.84 -36.06
N SER A 734 48.88 -50.16 -36.44
CA SER A 734 47.46 -50.34 -36.03
C SER A 734 46.93 -50.53 -34.56
N VAL A 735 46.08 -49.56 -34.08
CA VAL A 735 44.79 -49.65 -33.27
C VAL A 735 44.65 -50.49 -31.96
N PRO A 736 43.56 -50.40 -31.12
CA PRO A 736 42.52 -49.35 -30.88
C PRO A 736 42.08 -49.12 -29.37
N VAL A 737 41.06 -48.25 -29.16
CA VAL A 737 40.07 -48.08 -28.04
C VAL A 737 40.41 -48.12 -26.52
N SER A 738 39.92 -47.05 -25.86
CA SER A 738 39.01 -47.02 -24.66
C SER A 738 39.51 -47.07 -23.20
N SER A 739 38.79 -46.25 -22.40
CA SER A 739 38.46 -46.36 -20.97
C SER A 739 39.54 -46.11 -19.89
N THR A 740 39.40 -44.94 -19.24
CA THR A 740 39.32 -44.71 -17.78
C THR A 740 40.06 -45.64 -16.79
N SER A 741 40.82 -45.06 -15.87
CA SER A 741 40.56 -45.23 -14.41
C SER A 741 41.34 -44.23 -13.53
N THR A 742 40.78 -44.01 -12.34
CA THR A 742 41.34 -43.26 -11.20
C THR A 742 42.46 -44.04 -10.49
N PRO A 743 42.97 -43.56 -9.35
CA PRO A 743 42.42 -44.15 -8.12
C PRO A 743 42.28 -43.21 -6.89
N SER A 744 41.25 -43.50 -6.11
CA SER A 744 41.24 -43.67 -4.62
C SER A 744 41.62 -42.49 -3.71
N THR A 745 41.03 -42.25 -2.53
CA THR A 745 40.36 -43.09 -1.49
C THR A 745 39.31 -42.22 -0.75
N GLU A 746 38.28 -42.66 -0.01
CA GLU A 746 37.71 -43.96 0.41
C GLU A 746 36.24 -43.71 0.92
N ILE A 747 35.25 -44.58 0.66
CA ILE A 747 34.59 -45.51 1.63
C ILE A 747 33.89 -44.81 2.84
N ARG A 748 32.61 -45.04 3.21
CA ARG A 748 31.66 -46.16 2.96
C ARG A 748 30.16 -45.74 3.11
N LYS A 749 29.30 -46.38 2.29
CA LYS A 749 27.92 -46.95 2.51
C LYS A 749 27.14 -46.62 3.82
N GLU A 750 25.80 -46.64 3.87
CA GLU A 750 24.80 -47.30 2.98
C GLU A 750 23.40 -46.63 3.02
N TYR A 751 22.59 -46.92 2.00
CA TYR A 751 21.20 -46.47 1.72
C TYR A 751 20.15 -47.48 2.28
N PRO A 752 18.81 -47.38 2.00
CA PRO A 752 17.91 -46.26 1.65
C PRO A 752 16.54 -46.23 2.43
N THR A 753 15.63 -45.34 2.02
CA THR A 753 14.16 -45.59 1.76
C THR A 753 13.09 -44.88 2.63
N VAL A 754 12.82 -43.61 2.32
CA VAL A 754 11.54 -43.14 1.67
C VAL A 754 10.21 -43.83 2.07
N LYS A 755 9.33 -43.18 2.88
CA LYS A 755 7.95 -42.70 2.53
C LYS A 755 7.01 -42.29 3.70
N ILE A 756 6.30 -41.16 3.49
CA ILE A 756 4.87 -40.86 3.77
C ILE A 756 4.36 -40.49 5.19
N SER A 757 3.82 -39.26 5.25
CA SER A 757 2.62 -38.71 5.93
C SER A 757 2.15 -39.19 7.31
N GLN A 758 1.85 -38.24 8.23
CA GLN A 758 0.47 -37.78 8.52
C GLN A 758 0.39 -36.62 9.56
N THR A 759 -0.23 -35.52 9.12
CA THR A 759 -1.28 -34.70 9.78
C THR A 759 -1.57 -34.80 11.30
N GLN A 760 -1.62 -33.64 11.99
CA GLN A 760 -2.79 -33.02 12.66
C GLN A 760 -2.43 -32.09 13.85
N HIS A 761 -3.31 -31.11 14.08
CA HIS A 761 -3.41 -30.16 15.19
C HIS A 761 -3.23 -30.80 16.60
N ALA A 762 -2.73 -30.10 17.63
CA ALA A 762 -3.58 -29.20 18.44
C ALA A 762 -2.81 -28.23 19.37
N SER A 763 -3.56 -27.26 19.90
CA SER A 763 -3.15 -26.13 20.77
C SER A 763 -2.65 -26.54 22.16
N THR A 764 -1.73 -25.74 22.76
CA THR A 764 -1.99 -25.06 24.05
C THR A 764 -0.91 -24.01 24.41
N THR A 765 -1.36 -22.88 24.95
CA THR A 765 -0.62 -21.81 25.65
C THR A 765 -0.14 -22.26 27.05
N PRO A 766 0.83 -21.61 27.75
CA PRO A 766 0.75 -20.18 28.13
C PRO A 766 2.03 -19.32 28.36
N VAL A 767 1.85 -18.01 28.15
CA VAL A 767 2.26 -16.85 28.99
C VAL A 767 3.62 -16.86 29.71
N THR A 768 4.53 -15.94 29.34
CA THR A 768 4.98 -14.87 30.27
C THR A 768 5.62 -13.65 29.57
N SER A 769 5.61 -12.52 30.27
CA SER A 769 5.99 -11.16 29.85
C SER A 769 7.48 -10.95 29.53
N LYS A 770 7.77 -10.06 28.57
CA LYS A 770 9.07 -9.36 28.45
C LYS A 770 8.93 -7.89 28.89
N SER A 771 9.90 -7.43 29.66
CA SER A 771 10.03 -6.05 30.14
C SER A 771 10.91 -5.19 29.23
N VAL A 772 10.66 -3.89 29.32
CA VAL A 772 11.25 -2.76 28.58
C VAL A 772 12.77 -2.71 28.61
N THR A 773 13.39 -2.21 27.54
CA THR A 773 14.61 -1.40 27.64
C THR A 773 14.48 -0.19 26.72
N LYS A 774 14.75 1.02 27.25
CA LYS A 774 14.79 2.27 26.49
C LYS A 774 16.15 2.41 25.81
N GLU A 775 16.17 3.03 24.64
CA GLU A 775 17.38 3.67 24.10
C GLU A 775 17.06 5.11 23.67
N GLN A 776 18.04 5.99 23.76
CA GLN A 776 17.86 7.45 23.77
C GLN A 776 18.58 8.09 22.58
N LEU A 777 17.87 8.90 21.80
CA LEU A 777 18.44 9.67 20.68
C LEU A 777 18.99 11.04 21.14
N PRO A 778 20.03 11.58 20.49
CA PRO A 778 20.68 12.84 20.87
C PRO A 778 20.03 14.10 20.26
N SER A 779 20.47 15.26 20.77
CA SER A 779 19.91 16.59 20.53
C SER A 779 20.50 17.34 19.32
N THR A 780 19.64 18.04 18.60
CA THR A 780 19.80 19.43 18.08
C THR A 780 18.40 20.09 18.14
N GLY A 781 18.19 21.41 18.26
CA GLY A 781 19.13 22.54 18.38
C GLY A 781 18.47 23.82 17.84
N GLU A 782 17.47 24.37 18.54
CA GLU A 782 16.60 25.43 17.99
C GLU A 782 16.93 26.88 18.42
N SER A 783 16.29 27.82 17.72
CA SER A 783 16.68 29.22 17.45
C SER A 783 16.59 30.22 18.60
N SER A 784 17.37 31.30 18.45
CA SER A 784 17.37 32.48 19.34
C SER A 784 16.05 33.27 19.32
N ARG A 785 15.63 33.78 20.48
CA ARG A 785 14.48 34.68 20.64
C ARG A 785 14.90 36.15 20.53
N TYR A 786 14.11 36.97 19.83
CA TYR A 786 14.10 38.42 19.99
C TYR A 786 12.73 38.90 20.50
N ARG A 787 12.74 39.96 21.31
CA ARG A 787 11.55 40.55 21.95
C ARG A 787 11.35 41.98 21.47
N LEU A 788 10.07 42.35 21.27
CA LEU A 788 9.47 43.67 21.51
C LEU A 788 10.19 44.93 20.98
N LEU A 789 9.52 45.69 20.11
CA LEU A 789 9.17 47.06 20.50
C LEU A 789 7.94 47.59 19.75
N SER A 790 7.17 48.42 20.47
CA SER A 790 5.93 49.06 20.05
C SER A 790 6.17 50.43 19.41
N ILE A 791 5.32 50.82 18.44
CA ILE A 791 5.11 52.24 18.09
C ILE A 791 3.60 52.53 17.98
N LEU A 792 3.23 53.71 18.46
CA LEU A 792 1.89 54.21 18.69
C LEU A 792 1.45 55.19 17.58
N GLY A 793 0.17 55.18 17.20
CA GLY A 793 -0.47 56.23 16.40
C GLY A 793 -1.85 55.80 15.87
N GLY A 794 -2.88 56.64 15.79
CA GLY A 794 -2.95 58.05 16.17
C GLY A 794 -4.09 58.84 15.49
N MET A 795 -5.32 58.72 16.02
CA MET A 795 -6.42 59.71 15.97
C MET A 795 -7.10 60.13 14.62
N ILE A 796 -8.40 59.80 14.53
CA ILE A 796 -9.57 60.66 14.18
C ILE A 796 -9.65 61.41 12.81
N VAL A 797 -10.72 61.14 12.03
CA VAL A 797 -11.68 62.09 11.36
C VAL A 797 -12.65 61.31 10.41
N LEU A 798 -13.85 61.76 10.01
CA LEU A 798 -15.05 62.19 10.77
C LEU A 798 -16.31 62.26 9.83
N VAL A 799 -17.45 61.64 10.20
CA VAL A 799 -18.87 61.95 9.78
C VAL A 799 -19.28 61.86 8.27
N GLY A 800 -20.48 61.28 8.01
CA GLY A 800 -21.25 61.52 6.76
C GLY A 800 -22.52 60.67 6.57
N ALA A 801 -23.71 61.26 6.78
CA ALA A 801 -25.10 60.81 6.52
C ALA A 801 -25.36 59.50 5.72
N LEU A 802 -26.22 58.56 6.15
CA LEU A 802 -27.68 58.66 6.37
C LEU A 802 -28.50 59.00 5.10
N LEU A 803 -29.08 57.98 4.44
CA LEU A 803 -30.35 58.08 3.68
C LEU A 803 -30.86 56.68 3.25
N LEU A 804 -31.98 56.28 3.86
CA LEU A 804 -33.17 55.61 3.29
C LEU A 804 -33.10 54.96 1.88
N ILE A 805 -33.54 53.70 1.77
CA ILE A 805 -34.57 53.26 0.79
C ILE A 805 -35.25 51.92 1.16
N LEU A 806 -36.57 52.00 1.36
CA LEU A 806 -37.64 51.02 1.09
C LEU A 806 -37.45 49.50 1.34
N ASN A 807 -37.97 49.06 2.48
CA ASN A 807 -39.18 48.21 2.56
C ASN A 807 -39.63 47.46 1.28
N ARG A 808 -39.51 46.12 1.27
CA ARG A 808 -40.49 45.24 0.62
C ARG A 808 -40.73 43.95 1.42
N ARG A 809 -41.89 43.88 2.07
CA ARG A 809 -42.44 42.68 2.72
C ARG A 809 -43.46 41.99 1.80
N LYS A 810 -43.42 40.65 1.82
CA LYS A 810 -44.53 39.68 1.64
C LYS A 810 -45.05 39.27 0.25
N LYS A 811 -45.39 37.96 0.22
CA LYS A 811 -46.15 37.15 -0.76
C LYS A 811 -45.37 36.80 -2.04
N GLN A 812 -45.38 35.55 -2.50
CA GLN A 812 -46.09 34.36 -1.98
C GLN A 812 -45.33 33.63 -0.88
#